data_AF-A0A414QB46-F1
#
_entry.id   AF-A0A414QB46-F1
#
_cell.length_a   1.000
_cell.length_b   1.000
_cell.length_c   1.000
_cell.angle_alpha   90.00
_cell.angle_beta   90.00
_cell.angle_gamma   90.00
#
_symmetry.space_group_name_H-M   'P 1'
#
loop_
_entity.id
_entity.type
_entity.pdbx_description
1 polymer ?
#
loop_
_entity_poly.entity_id
_entity_poly.type
_entity_poly.pdbx_seq_one_letter_code
_entity_poly.pdbx_strand_id
1 'polypeptide(L)'
;MKKCFLLMAGIILLVFAACQSDELANGGRNGEVAASFSVQLPGNGNNAVTRAATAGDGTSVNRCIMEIYLNDELYSRQIGAIQPDGLTAGFDIRLVTSQTYKFVFWADHVESVEGDAIKTDLHYNTADLRNISMQGDYNGSGKDDTRDAFFASLEKLVTNAFSESVELTRPFGQLNIKTEDLASIPDNQKDAFVPVTAGLSFKNLYTGFNAATGDLLGEPTAVAYKAASAVADANGNLTVDYLFAPNTAGGQHLVNMTLAVYNAAGEQITTKDLNNIPVQRNYKTNVTGNLLTVDGKVNVMVTPAFSSPALSEKVIEVASVSEVAEALKTNTNVVVMEAPKEAATISLPKYESGDVAVSITLPETSNDITINYTTETGEESKNAPKELNITAPSVSKIIIDASESTVTLNGQSYTAVEATTADNTLIVGKDVTVADLTVKKGNVEIYGTVNNINFTDNGGYVTVYSVSTAAQLKAAGALVTQKKCRKIVLTADIDLNGSSENLWEPMNAEYNALKNGETNLEEFDGGNHTIRNLYVDNVTNKTNTKGNYYGGLFYVLNGTVKDLTIDGATVTCFRGAALIGRLDAGLVENCHVKNARIYSEQKAGGLAGYVNNSSQDLIIRGCSASDITLDKLSSMDEAYMMGGFIGYLQSYERNTLIENNSVSNIAINYIYTSPDEVTDKVADMEQTYCHAFIGNVINTSKKDESYNKYSVVLKNNRVDKQLENAVTCDRTNNYIGWWAGDYNLNGNNVSYSTKLVIDGEIMDRWIEVKRVANLLRTGGDISIYRYVDLTKNNESSQEINITAETVLTLEKNAVLIVGKQQVNNKSKLTVKGAGAMKATDYLLMNETGAELIIEGGNFTATSATDANGVAVYNQGKCTVNSGVFDAPGFTLMNTGNADMTVTGGTVKCGGIKTGYALMAAGSAAKLTVSGGDIEAIQSIGGAQVNISGGSVYCEGVYYALYNGGGNTSISGGYFYSPTGKNIYVASGTVKTTGGYFSDKSAPLESGYKFQDISVTENGNQYNYQVVSE
;
A
#
# COMPACT_ATOMS: atom_id res chain seq x y z
N MET A 1 36.92 -42.62 -69.24
CA MET A 1 38.06 -43.54 -68.98
C MET A 1 38.69 -43.16 -67.64
N LYS A 2 38.88 -44.15 -66.74
CA LYS A 2 39.87 -44.31 -65.62
C LYS A 2 40.36 -43.06 -64.87
N LYS A 3 40.64 -43.04 -63.55
CA LYS A 3 40.52 -43.89 -62.34
C LYS A 3 41.12 -43.00 -61.21
N CYS A 4 40.55 -43.09 -60.01
CA CYS A 4 41.19 -43.09 -58.67
C CYS A 4 42.30 -42.07 -58.26
N PHE A 5 41.96 -41.22 -57.28
CA PHE A 5 42.44 -41.17 -55.86
C PHE A 5 43.92 -40.97 -55.43
N LEU A 6 44.06 -40.05 -54.43
CA LEU A 6 45.00 -39.98 -53.26
C LEU A 6 46.46 -39.56 -53.55
N LEU A 7 47.21 -38.79 -52.74
CA LEU A 7 47.31 -38.65 -51.27
C LEU A 7 48.23 -37.44 -50.89
N MET A 8 47.96 -36.82 -49.73
CA MET A 8 48.88 -36.19 -48.74
C MET A 8 49.83 -35.00 -49.06
N ALA A 9 49.48 -33.87 -48.40
CA ALA A 9 50.21 -33.16 -47.34
C ALA A 9 51.76 -33.06 -47.37
N GLY A 10 52.23 -31.80 -47.35
CA GLY A 10 53.58 -31.39 -46.95
C GLY A 10 53.56 -29.97 -46.37
N ILE A 11 53.89 -29.88 -45.08
CA ILE A 11 54.01 -28.69 -44.24
C ILE A 11 55.13 -27.76 -44.74
N ILE A 12 54.90 -26.44 -44.76
CA ILE A 12 55.98 -25.44 -44.64
C ILE A 12 55.54 -24.38 -43.60
N LEU A 13 56.31 -24.33 -42.52
CA LEU A 13 56.37 -23.28 -41.50
C LEU A 13 56.96 -21.99 -42.08
N LEU A 14 56.42 -20.84 -41.69
CA LEU A 14 57.13 -19.56 -41.64
C LEU A 14 56.78 -18.83 -40.34
N VAL A 15 57.82 -18.45 -39.62
CA VAL A 15 57.85 -17.78 -38.32
C VAL A 15 57.96 -16.27 -38.54
N PHE A 16 57.23 -15.45 -37.78
CA PHE A 16 57.73 -14.17 -37.26
C PHE A 16 57.07 -13.82 -35.91
N ALA A 17 57.86 -13.15 -35.08
CA ALA A 17 57.72 -13.00 -33.63
C ALA A 17 57.07 -11.68 -33.20
N ALA A 18 56.45 -11.67 -32.02
CA ALA A 18 56.26 -10.50 -31.17
C ALA A 18 56.37 -10.89 -29.66
N CYS A 19 57.19 -10.14 -28.92
CA CYS A 19 57.36 -10.17 -27.45
C CYS A 19 56.07 -9.70 -26.75
N GLN A 20 55.69 -10.03 -25.51
CA GLN A 20 56.31 -10.59 -24.32
C GLN A 20 55.13 -11.11 -23.46
N SER A 21 55.07 -12.38 -23.05
CA SER A 21 55.30 -12.74 -21.65
C SER A 21 55.89 -14.15 -21.56
N ASP A 22 57.13 -14.22 -21.08
CA ASP A 22 57.75 -15.44 -20.58
C ASP A 22 56.95 -15.98 -19.39
N GLU A 23 56.09 -16.98 -19.62
CA GLU A 23 55.76 -18.00 -18.60
C GLU A 23 55.23 -19.32 -19.21
N LEU A 24 55.59 -19.64 -20.46
CA LEU A 24 55.15 -20.89 -21.11
C LEU A 24 56.10 -22.09 -20.94
N ALA A 25 57.16 -21.95 -20.14
CA ALA A 25 58.15 -23.01 -19.93
C ALA A 25 58.40 -23.29 -18.44
N ASN A 26 57.41 -23.82 -17.71
CA ASN A 26 57.69 -24.72 -16.58
C ASN A 26 56.48 -25.55 -16.14
N GLY A 27 56.73 -26.86 -15.96
CA GLY A 27 56.07 -27.78 -15.04
C GLY A 27 54.54 -27.77 -14.93
N GLY A 28 53.89 -28.81 -15.46
CA GLY A 28 52.53 -29.15 -15.08
C GLY A 28 52.37 -29.29 -13.57
N ARG A 29 51.38 -28.60 -13.01
CA ARG A 29 50.81 -28.81 -11.69
C ARG A 29 49.33 -28.47 -11.76
N ASN A 30 48.50 -29.37 -11.22
CA ASN A 30 47.10 -29.17 -10.84
C ASN A 30 46.05 -29.12 -11.96
N GLY A 31 46.05 -30.11 -12.85
CA GLY A 31 44.85 -30.43 -13.63
C GLY A 31 44.42 -29.37 -14.65
N GLU A 32 45.28 -28.43 -15.04
CA GLU A 32 45.02 -27.47 -16.11
C GLU A 32 45.52 -27.95 -17.48
N VAL A 33 44.82 -27.58 -18.55
CA VAL A 33 45.13 -27.92 -19.96
C VAL A 33 45.06 -26.67 -20.85
N ALA A 34 45.84 -26.67 -21.94
CA ALA A 34 45.87 -25.57 -22.90
C ALA A 34 44.62 -25.56 -23.80
N ALA A 35 44.03 -24.38 -23.97
CA ALA A 35 42.91 -24.13 -24.88
C ALA A 35 43.29 -22.99 -25.83
N SER A 36 43.05 -23.18 -27.12
CA SER A 36 43.29 -22.17 -28.16
C SER A 36 42.03 -21.95 -28.99
N PHE A 37 41.69 -20.70 -29.28
CA PHE A 37 40.55 -20.33 -30.12
C PHE A 37 41.02 -19.52 -31.32
N SER A 38 40.57 -19.92 -32.51
CA SER A 38 40.64 -19.12 -33.74
C SER A 38 39.24 -18.58 -34.03
N VAL A 39 39.01 -17.33 -33.69
CA VAL A 39 37.72 -16.65 -33.90
C VAL A 39 37.69 -16.04 -35.30
N GLN A 40 36.63 -16.32 -36.05
CA GLN A 40 36.47 -15.94 -37.46
C GLN A 40 35.24 -15.05 -37.63
N LEU A 41 35.42 -13.88 -38.26
CA LEU A 41 34.29 -13.07 -38.72
C LEU A 41 33.70 -13.66 -40.02
N PRO A 42 32.38 -13.58 -40.23
CA PRO A 42 31.75 -14.07 -41.45
C PRO A 42 32.09 -13.14 -42.63
N GLY A 43 33.02 -13.59 -43.47
CA GLY A 43 33.56 -12.84 -44.61
C GLY A 43 34.42 -13.77 -45.48
N ASN A 44 34.24 -13.70 -46.79
CA ASN A 44 34.65 -14.70 -47.77
C ASN A 44 36.19 -14.83 -47.91
N GLY A 45 36.83 -15.64 -47.05
CA GLY A 45 38.27 -15.95 -47.10
C GLY A 45 38.74 -16.74 -48.35
N ASN A 46 37.92 -16.85 -49.41
CA ASN A 46 38.26 -17.63 -50.62
C ASN A 46 37.95 -16.97 -51.98
N ASN A 47 37.41 -15.75 -52.07
CA ASN A 47 37.22 -15.09 -53.37
C ASN A 47 37.95 -13.75 -53.46
N ALA A 48 38.89 -13.66 -54.40
CA ALA A 48 39.45 -12.39 -54.85
C ALA A 48 38.33 -11.55 -55.51
N VAL A 49 37.81 -10.54 -54.80
CA VAL A 49 36.85 -9.59 -55.35
C VAL A 49 37.47 -8.19 -55.39
N THR A 50 37.43 -7.61 -56.59
CA THR A 50 37.84 -6.25 -56.93
C THR A 50 37.09 -5.20 -56.11
N ARG A 51 37.84 -4.23 -55.58
CA ARG A 51 37.42 -3.20 -54.61
C ARG A 51 36.31 -2.26 -55.11
N ALA A 52 35.13 -2.39 -54.49
CA ALA A 52 34.31 -1.27 -54.03
C ALA A 52 33.84 -1.64 -52.61
N ALA A 53 34.13 -0.79 -51.61
CA ALA A 53 33.74 -1.05 -50.22
C ALA A 53 32.22 -1.16 -50.13
N THR A 54 31.71 -2.33 -49.73
CA THR A 54 30.28 -2.59 -49.62
C THR A 54 29.95 -2.66 -48.13
N ALA A 55 29.06 -1.81 -47.64
CA ALA A 55 28.71 -1.78 -46.21
C ALA A 55 28.24 -3.16 -45.71
N GLY A 56 28.75 -3.56 -44.54
CA GLY A 56 28.50 -4.85 -43.90
C GLY A 56 29.33 -6.00 -44.43
N ASP A 57 30.55 -5.76 -44.92
CA ASP A 57 31.52 -6.82 -45.25
C ASP A 57 32.40 -7.25 -44.07
N GLY A 58 32.22 -6.62 -42.90
CA GLY A 58 32.91 -6.94 -41.65
C GLY A 58 34.37 -6.46 -41.58
N THR A 59 34.89 -5.80 -42.62
CA THR A 59 36.30 -5.37 -42.69
C THR A 59 36.63 -4.18 -41.80
N SER A 60 35.60 -3.46 -41.34
CA SER A 60 35.72 -2.36 -40.39
C SER A 60 35.98 -2.85 -38.96
N VAL A 61 35.57 -4.07 -38.60
CA VAL A 61 35.77 -4.64 -37.26
C VAL A 61 37.25 -4.97 -37.03
N ASN A 62 37.83 -4.44 -35.95
CA ASN A 62 39.27 -4.54 -35.67
C ASN A 62 39.61 -5.11 -34.28
N ARG A 63 38.63 -5.32 -33.40
CA ARG A 63 38.79 -5.89 -32.04
C ARG A 63 37.91 -7.11 -31.84
N CYS A 64 38.40 -8.08 -31.07
CA CYS A 64 37.61 -9.17 -30.50
C CYS A 64 37.90 -9.33 -29.00
N ILE A 65 36.85 -9.52 -28.21
CA ILE A 65 36.87 -9.74 -26.77
C ILE A 65 36.35 -11.15 -26.50
N MET A 66 37.07 -11.91 -25.68
CA MET A 66 36.64 -13.22 -25.18
C MET A 66 36.51 -13.15 -23.65
N GLU A 67 35.32 -13.42 -23.13
CA GLU A 67 35.08 -13.67 -21.72
C GLU A 67 34.79 -15.14 -21.46
N ILE A 68 35.32 -15.64 -20.36
CA ILE A 68 35.17 -17.04 -19.93
C ILE A 68 34.46 -17.02 -18.58
N TYR A 69 33.41 -17.80 -18.46
CA TYR A 69 32.61 -17.93 -17.25
C TYR A 69 32.68 -19.37 -16.71
N LEU A 70 32.79 -19.48 -15.39
CA LEU A 70 32.69 -20.74 -14.65
C LEU A 70 31.65 -20.54 -13.54
N ASN A 71 30.58 -21.35 -13.52
CA ASN A 71 29.46 -21.18 -12.59
C ASN A 71 28.87 -19.75 -12.61
N ASP A 72 28.72 -19.16 -13.80
CA ASP A 72 28.22 -17.79 -14.04
C ASP A 72 29.08 -16.64 -13.47
N GLU A 73 30.24 -16.95 -12.88
CA GLU A 73 31.25 -15.96 -12.46
C GLU A 73 32.32 -15.78 -13.55
N LEU A 74 32.77 -14.53 -13.76
CA LEU A 74 33.81 -14.20 -14.74
C LEU A 74 35.13 -14.84 -14.30
N TYR A 75 35.59 -15.82 -15.06
CA TYR A 75 36.84 -16.54 -14.85
C TYR A 75 38.03 -15.82 -15.48
N SER A 76 37.87 -15.33 -16.72
CA SER A 76 38.93 -14.60 -17.44
C SER A 76 38.36 -13.73 -18.56
N ARG A 77 39.06 -12.65 -18.91
CA ARG A 77 38.76 -11.79 -20.06
C ARG A 77 40.03 -11.56 -20.86
N GLN A 78 39.96 -11.79 -22.18
CA GLN A 78 41.04 -11.54 -23.13
C GLN A 78 40.55 -10.60 -24.25
N ILE A 79 41.46 -9.79 -24.79
CA ILE A 79 41.19 -8.87 -25.90
C ILE A 79 42.28 -9.08 -26.96
N GLY A 80 41.86 -9.29 -28.20
CA GLY A 80 42.73 -9.51 -29.35
C GLY A 80 42.37 -8.59 -30.51
N ALA A 81 43.37 -8.25 -31.32
CA ALA A 81 43.15 -7.52 -32.57
C ALA A 81 42.75 -8.50 -33.69
N ILE A 82 41.77 -8.12 -34.50
CA ILE A 82 41.40 -8.85 -35.72
C ILE A 82 42.51 -8.67 -36.74
N GLN A 83 43.02 -9.78 -37.28
CA GLN A 83 44.05 -9.79 -38.30
C GLN A 83 43.43 -9.48 -39.68
N PRO A 84 43.93 -8.47 -40.41
CA PRO A 84 43.36 -8.06 -41.70
C PRO A 84 43.44 -9.13 -42.81
N ASP A 85 44.35 -10.09 -42.69
CA ASP A 85 44.65 -11.12 -43.70
C ASP A 85 43.79 -12.38 -43.61
N GLY A 86 42.87 -12.44 -42.66
CA GLY A 86 41.89 -13.53 -42.54
C GLY A 86 40.60 -13.17 -41.83
N LEU A 87 40.46 -11.93 -41.33
CA LEU A 87 39.38 -11.52 -40.43
C LEU A 87 39.26 -12.44 -39.20
N THR A 88 40.42 -12.78 -38.61
CA THR A 88 40.53 -13.69 -37.46
C THR A 88 41.16 -13.06 -36.23
N ALA A 89 40.80 -13.54 -35.04
CA ALA A 89 41.53 -13.29 -33.80
C ALA A 89 41.89 -14.62 -33.11
N GLY A 90 43.11 -14.69 -32.59
CA GLY A 90 43.60 -15.84 -31.83
C GLY A 90 43.56 -15.58 -30.33
N PHE A 91 43.13 -16.58 -29.54
CA PHE A 91 43.17 -16.54 -28.08
C PHE A 91 43.79 -17.82 -27.53
N ASP A 92 44.77 -17.71 -26.64
CA ASP A 92 45.40 -18.84 -25.96
C ASP A 92 45.24 -18.71 -24.44
N ILE A 93 44.77 -19.77 -23.78
CA ILE A 93 44.56 -19.80 -22.32
C ILE A 93 44.80 -21.20 -21.72
N ARG A 94 44.97 -21.28 -20.39
CA ARG A 94 44.97 -22.53 -19.63
C ARG A 94 43.71 -22.63 -18.76
N LEU A 95 43.07 -23.79 -18.75
CA LEU A 95 41.79 -24.05 -18.07
C LEU A 95 41.88 -25.32 -17.21
N VAL A 96 41.20 -25.33 -16.07
CA VAL A 96 41.12 -26.49 -15.19
C VAL A 96 40.25 -27.59 -15.82
N THR A 97 40.72 -28.83 -15.78
CA THR A 97 40.02 -30.00 -16.32
C THR A 97 38.82 -30.41 -15.47
N SER A 98 37.90 -31.14 -16.08
CA SER A 98 36.62 -31.60 -15.52
C SER A 98 35.65 -30.46 -15.14
N GLN A 99 35.86 -29.26 -15.67
CA GLN A 99 34.94 -28.12 -15.53
C GLN A 99 34.28 -27.79 -16.86
N THR A 100 33.03 -27.36 -16.80
CA THR A 100 32.30 -26.82 -17.95
C THR A 100 32.41 -25.31 -17.93
N TYR A 101 33.00 -24.74 -18.97
CA TYR A 101 33.16 -23.30 -19.14
C TYR A 101 32.23 -22.79 -20.23
N LYS A 102 31.73 -21.56 -20.04
CA LYS A 102 31.02 -20.81 -21.07
C LYS A 102 31.94 -19.73 -21.63
N PHE A 103 32.18 -19.77 -22.94
CA PHE A 103 32.98 -18.80 -23.67
C PHE A 103 32.04 -17.85 -24.40
N VAL A 104 32.26 -16.55 -24.26
CA VAL A 104 31.44 -15.49 -24.84
C VAL A 104 32.36 -14.57 -25.63
N PHE A 105 32.05 -14.37 -26.90
CA PHE A 105 32.85 -13.60 -27.84
C PHE A 105 32.06 -12.40 -28.33
N TRP A 106 32.74 -11.25 -28.42
CA TRP A 106 32.22 -10.02 -29.03
C TRP A 106 33.30 -9.38 -29.89
N ALA A 107 32.99 -9.05 -31.14
CA ALA A 107 33.90 -8.37 -32.04
C ALA A 107 33.26 -7.10 -32.58
N ASP A 108 33.98 -5.98 -32.48
CA ASP A 108 33.53 -4.64 -32.85
C ASP A 108 34.70 -3.75 -33.32
N HIS A 109 34.39 -2.49 -33.62
CA HIS A 109 35.39 -1.49 -33.97
C HIS A 109 35.78 -0.60 -32.78
N VAL A 110 37.07 -0.36 -32.65
CA VAL A 110 37.66 0.67 -31.79
C VAL A 110 38.54 1.61 -32.60
N GLU A 111 38.80 2.81 -32.07
CA GLU A 111 39.62 3.82 -32.75
C GLU A 111 41.05 3.34 -33.06
N SER A 112 41.66 2.55 -32.17
CA SER A 112 42.98 1.94 -32.38
C SER A 112 43.13 0.63 -31.62
N VAL A 113 43.86 -0.32 -32.20
CA VAL A 113 44.21 -1.61 -31.58
C VAL A 113 45.58 -1.57 -30.87
N GLU A 114 46.24 -0.41 -30.82
CA GLU A 114 47.56 -0.26 -30.20
C GLU A 114 47.48 0.05 -28.69
N GLY A 115 48.31 -0.63 -27.90
CA GLY A 115 48.47 -0.34 -26.46
C GLY A 115 47.16 -0.50 -25.67
N ASP A 116 46.90 0.44 -24.75
CA ASP A 116 45.67 0.43 -23.95
C ASP A 116 44.44 0.95 -24.71
N ALA A 117 44.60 1.55 -25.89
CA ALA A 117 43.48 2.10 -26.68
C ALA A 117 42.49 1.00 -27.12
N ILE A 118 42.96 -0.23 -27.32
CA ILE A 118 42.11 -1.39 -27.65
C ILE A 118 41.07 -1.70 -26.55
N LYS A 119 41.28 -1.23 -25.33
CA LYS A 119 40.38 -1.41 -24.19
C LYS A 119 39.30 -0.32 -24.10
N THR A 120 39.39 0.74 -24.90
CA THR A 120 38.43 1.85 -24.88
C THR A 120 37.31 1.59 -25.88
N ASP A 121 36.08 1.55 -25.37
CA ASP A 121 34.88 1.36 -26.18
C ASP A 121 34.55 2.59 -27.02
N LEU A 122 34.09 2.36 -28.26
CA LEU A 122 33.66 3.42 -29.18
C LEU A 122 32.13 3.49 -29.29
N HIS A 123 31.49 2.46 -29.86
CA HIS A 123 30.03 2.45 -30.14
C HIS A 123 29.21 1.66 -29.13
N TYR A 124 29.83 0.70 -28.45
CA TYR A 124 29.17 -0.24 -27.55
C TYR A 124 29.90 -0.29 -26.23
N ASN A 125 29.19 -0.12 -25.12
CA ASN A 125 29.70 -0.41 -23.80
C ASN A 125 29.84 -1.93 -23.65
N THR A 126 31.07 -2.41 -23.53
CA THR A 126 31.41 -3.83 -23.45
C THR A 126 31.94 -4.22 -22.06
N ALA A 127 31.66 -3.43 -21.01
CA ALA A 127 32.14 -3.71 -19.65
C ALA A 127 31.73 -5.10 -19.12
N ASP A 128 30.57 -5.61 -19.55
CA ASP A 128 30.13 -7.00 -19.34
C ASP A 128 29.51 -7.49 -20.66
N LEU A 129 30.01 -8.59 -21.25
CA LEU A 129 29.48 -9.10 -22.52
C LEU A 129 28.07 -9.70 -22.39
N ARG A 130 27.55 -9.87 -21.17
CA ARG A 130 26.15 -10.23 -20.89
C ARG A 130 25.23 -9.01 -20.80
N ASN A 131 25.79 -7.80 -20.82
CA ASN A 131 25.05 -6.54 -20.71
C ASN A 131 25.67 -5.45 -21.61
N ILE A 132 25.75 -5.73 -22.91
CA ILE A 132 26.26 -4.79 -23.91
C ILE A 132 25.19 -3.74 -24.19
N SER A 133 25.55 -2.46 -24.25
CA SER A 133 24.62 -1.39 -24.63
C SER A 133 25.22 -0.43 -25.64
N MET A 134 24.39 0.19 -26.48
CA MET A 134 24.83 1.31 -27.31
C MET A 134 25.39 2.44 -26.42
N GLN A 135 26.49 3.05 -26.84
CA GLN A 135 27.17 4.12 -26.10
C GLN A 135 27.33 5.37 -26.97
N GLY A 136 27.26 6.53 -26.31
CA GLY A 136 27.43 7.84 -26.95
C GLY A 136 26.19 8.32 -27.71
N ASP A 137 26.36 9.42 -28.43
CA ASP A 137 25.31 9.95 -29.29
C ASP A 137 25.11 9.05 -30.50
N TYR A 138 23.85 8.73 -30.79
CA TYR A 138 23.51 7.97 -31.99
C TYR A 138 23.64 8.90 -33.21
N ASN A 139 24.83 8.88 -33.82
CA ASN A 139 25.11 9.62 -35.04
C ASN A 139 24.82 8.70 -36.22
N GLY A 140 23.92 9.14 -37.08
CA GLY A 140 23.45 8.38 -38.22
C GLY A 140 24.56 7.83 -39.10
N SER A 141 24.28 6.66 -39.61
CA SER A 141 25.20 5.67 -40.16
C SER A 141 25.42 5.76 -41.67
N GLY A 142 25.03 6.89 -42.30
CA GLY A 142 25.12 7.06 -43.77
C GLY A 142 26.45 6.59 -44.39
N LYS A 143 27.57 6.69 -43.67
CA LYS A 143 28.88 6.14 -44.11
C LYS A 143 29.65 5.40 -43.02
N ASP A 144 29.02 5.09 -41.88
CA ASP A 144 29.74 4.60 -40.70
C ASP A 144 29.61 3.07 -40.54
N ASP A 145 30.40 2.34 -41.32
CA ASP A 145 30.47 0.88 -41.23
C ASP A 145 31.12 0.40 -39.91
N THR A 146 31.73 1.30 -39.13
CA THR A 146 32.39 0.95 -37.87
C THR A 146 31.42 0.53 -36.76
N ARG A 147 30.11 0.65 -37.00
CA ARG A 147 29.06 0.14 -36.11
C ARG A 147 28.70 -1.33 -36.34
N ASP A 148 29.31 -2.01 -37.32
CA ASP A 148 29.11 -3.46 -37.45
C ASP A 148 29.73 -4.20 -36.24
N ALA A 149 29.11 -5.30 -35.83
CA ALA A 149 29.63 -6.14 -34.74
C ALA A 149 29.16 -7.59 -34.88
N PHE A 150 29.88 -8.49 -34.20
CA PHE A 150 29.64 -9.91 -34.25
C PHE A 150 29.81 -10.55 -32.88
N PHE A 151 29.11 -11.65 -32.64
CA PHE A 151 29.16 -12.37 -31.38
C PHE A 151 29.05 -13.88 -31.60
N ALA A 152 29.50 -14.63 -30.60
CA ALA A 152 29.21 -16.05 -30.46
C ALA A 152 29.28 -16.43 -28.99
N SER A 153 28.64 -17.54 -28.63
CA SER A 153 28.92 -18.20 -27.37
C SER A 153 28.91 -19.70 -27.54
N LEU A 154 29.70 -20.39 -26.73
CA LEU A 154 29.72 -21.85 -26.67
C LEU A 154 30.03 -22.32 -25.26
N GLU A 155 29.46 -23.47 -24.91
CA GLU A 155 29.71 -24.13 -23.64
C GLU A 155 30.50 -25.42 -23.89
N LYS A 156 31.57 -25.64 -23.14
CA LYS A 156 32.43 -26.80 -23.34
C LYS A 156 32.95 -27.35 -22.02
N LEU A 157 32.77 -28.66 -21.85
CA LEU A 157 33.45 -29.44 -20.81
C LEU A 157 34.92 -29.63 -21.21
N VAL A 158 35.82 -29.13 -20.37
CA VAL A 158 37.26 -29.20 -20.59
C VAL A 158 37.82 -30.47 -19.95
N THR A 159 38.23 -31.44 -20.74
CA THR A 159 38.85 -32.69 -20.24
C THR A 159 40.29 -32.88 -20.68
N ASN A 160 40.69 -32.28 -21.81
CA ASN A 160 42.02 -32.32 -22.40
C ASN A 160 42.30 -31.01 -23.13
N ALA A 161 43.55 -30.79 -23.55
CA ALA A 161 43.89 -29.64 -24.38
C ALA A 161 43.14 -29.65 -25.72
N PHE A 162 42.75 -28.49 -26.22
CA PHE A 162 41.99 -28.38 -27.46
C PHE A 162 42.31 -27.10 -28.23
N SER A 163 41.97 -27.11 -29.52
CA SER A 163 41.94 -25.92 -30.38
C SER A 163 40.60 -25.89 -31.10
N GLU A 164 39.90 -24.77 -31.04
CA GLU A 164 38.56 -24.59 -31.60
C GLU A 164 38.51 -23.41 -32.56
N SER A 165 37.77 -23.56 -33.65
CA SER A 165 37.45 -22.46 -34.55
C SER A 165 36.04 -21.96 -34.23
N VAL A 166 35.88 -20.67 -33.98
CA VAL A 166 34.58 -20.07 -33.61
C VAL A 166 34.16 -19.09 -34.68
N GLU A 167 33.07 -19.38 -35.38
CA GLU A 167 32.49 -18.45 -36.35
C GLU A 167 31.51 -17.51 -35.62
N LEU A 168 31.71 -16.19 -35.78
CA LEU A 168 30.82 -15.20 -35.18
C LEU A 168 29.63 -14.88 -36.09
N THR A 169 28.55 -14.41 -35.50
CA THR A 169 27.34 -13.97 -36.21
C THR A 169 26.93 -12.57 -35.76
N ARG A 170 26.18 -11.82 -36.56
CA ARG A 170 25.73 -10.48 -36.15
C ARG A 170 24.66 -10.56 -35.06
N PRO A 171 24.65 -9.62 -34.11
CA PRO A 171 23.52 -9.39 -33.21
C PRO A 171 22.44 -8.49 -33.85
N PHE A 172 22.69 -7.99 -35.06
CA PHE A 172 21.89 -6.98 -35.75
C PHE A 172 21.25 -7.48 -37.06
N GLY A 173 20.22 -6.76 -37.50
CA GLY A 173 19.89 -6.62 -38.93
C GLY A 173 20.39 -5.28 -39.47
N GLN A 174 20.88 -5.26 -40.71
CA GLN A 174 21.32 -4.05 -41.38
C GLN A 174 20.14 -3.40 -42.13
N LEU A 175 19.82 -2.13 -41.88
CA LEU A 175 18.76 -1.37 -42.54
C LEU A 175 19.35 -0.46 -43.62
N ASN A 176 19.03 -0.69 -44.88
CA ASN A 176 19.47 0.14 -46.01
C ASN A 176 18.27 0.92 -46.58
N ILE A 177 18.36 2.23 -46.70
CA ILE A 177 17.29 3.06 -47.27
C ILE A 177 17.77 3.71 -48.56
N LYS A 178 17.03 3.54 -49.65
CA LYS A 178 17.36 4.03 -50.98
C LYS A 178 16.16 4.69 -51.65
N THR A 179 16.39 5.84 -52.28
CA THR A 179 15.40 6.48 -53.15
C THR A 179 15.63 6.11 -54.62
N GLU A 180 14.55 5.89 -55.36
CA GLU A 180 14.55 5.50 -56.78
C GLU A 180 14.15 6.64 -57.72
N ASP A 181 13.55 7.71 -57.19
CA ASP A 181 13.08 8.88 -57.92
C ASP A 181 14.11 10.00 -58.06
N LEU A 182 15.38 9.76 -57.71
CA LEU A 182 16.45 10.75 -57.84
C LEU A 182 16.64 11.22 -59.28
N ALA A 183 16.54 10.31 -60.26
CA ALA A 183 16.67 10.65 -61.68
C ALA A 183 15.45 11.41 -62.24
N SER A 184 14.33 11.41 -61.53
CA SER A 184 13.10 12.10 -61.92
C SER A 184 13.10 13.59 -61.56
N ILE A 185 14.12 14.05 -60.81
CA ILE A 185 14.27 15.47 -60.46
C ILE A 185 14.69 16.26 -61.71
N PRO A 186 13.91 17.28 -62.13
CA PRO A 186 14.26 18.12 -63.28
C PRO A 186 15.61 18.82 -63.11
N ASP A 187 16.38 18.95 -64.19
CA ASP A 187 17.72 19.56 -64.14
C ASP A 187 17.72 20.97 -63.52
N ASN A 188 16.68 21.76 -63.77
CA ASN A 188 16.52 23.11 -63.24
C ASN A 188 16.10 23.17 -61.76
N GLN A 189 15.89 22.02 -61.11
CA GLN A 189 15.46 21.88 -59.71
C GLN A 189 16.48 21.08 -58.87
N LYS A 190 17.60 20.63 -59.46
CA LYS A 190 18.61 19.79 -58.81
C LYS A 190 19.21 20.42 -57.56
N ASP A 191 19.50 21.73 -57.60
CA ASP A 191 20.07 22.44 -56.46
C ASP A 191 19.13 22.45 -55.24
N ALA A 192 17.81 22.37 -55.45
CA ALA A 192 16.81 22.40 -54.39
C ALA A 192 16.47 21.00 -53.83
N PHE A 193 16.56 19.94 -54.64
CA PHE A 193 15.99 18.62 -54.29
C PHE A 193 16.96 17.43 -54.36
N VAL A 194 18.24 17.64 -54.70
CA VAL A 194 19.24 16.57 -54.58
C VAL A 194 19.57 16.34 -53.09
N PRO A 195 19.39 15.11 -52.57
CA PRO A 195 19.73 14.78 -51.18
C PRO A 195 21.22 14.93 -50.89
N VAL A 196 21.55 15.61 -49.78
CA VAL A 196 22.93 15.72 -49.27
C VAL A 196 23.05 15.09 -47.88
N THR A 197 22.04 15.26 -47.03
CA THR A 197 21.99 14.62 -45.71
C THR A 197 20.63 13.98 -45.42
N ALA A 198 20.60 12.94 -44.58
CA ALA A 198 19.40 12.25 -44.14
C ALA A 198 19.45 11.92 -42.63
N GLY A 199 18.28 11.91 -41.98
CA GLY A 199 18.09 11.61 -40.56
C GLY A 199 17.06 10.51 -40.34
N LEU A 200 17.28 9.66 -39.34
CA LEU A 200 16.29 8.69 -38.85
C LEU A 200 15.91 8.98 -37.39
N SER A 201 14.62 8.89 -37.10
CA SER A 201 14.08 8.88 -35.75
C SER A 201 13.28 7.61 -35.54
N PHE A 202 13.80 6.70 -34.73
CA PHE A 202 13.18 5.42 -34.38
C PHE A 202 12.29 5.55 -33.15
N LYS A 203 11.13 4.87 -33.16
CA LYS A 203 10.16 4.91 -32.06
C LYS A 203 10.35 3.78 -31.04
N ASN A 204 10.88 2.63 -31.47
CA ASN A 204 10.92 1.40 -30.68
C ASN A 204 12.17 0.55 -30.98
N LEU A 205 13.37 1.03 -30.62
CA LEU A 205 14.62 0.26 -30.75
C LEU A 205 15.08 -0.32 -29.43
N TYR A 206 15.60 -1.54 -29.49
CA TYR A 206 16.42 -2.10 -28.42
C TYR A 206 17.82 -1.51 -28.49
N THR A 207 18.35 -1.12 -27.33
CA THR A 207 19.69 -0.52 -27.19
C THR A 207 20.66 -1.40 -26.41
N GLY A 208 20.22 -2.58 -25.97
CA GLY A 208 21.04 -3.54 -25.21
C GLY A 208 20.98 -4.98 -25.73
N PHE A 209 22.05 -5.75 -25.45
CA PHE A 209 22.28 -7.10 -25.96
C PHE A 209 23.11 -7.97 -25.00
N ASN A 210 22.76 -9.24 -24.89
CA ASN A 210 23.50 -10.24 -24.12
C ASN A 210 24.21 -11.21 -25.08
N ALA A 211 25.53 -11.11 -25.24
CA ALA A 211 26.28 -11.99 -26.14
C ALA A 211 26.36 -13.45 -25.65
N ALA A 212 26.12 -13.70 -24.36
CA ALA A 212 26.18 -15.03 -23.79
C ALA A 212 24.91 -15.87 -24.06
N THR A 213 23.75 -15.23 -24.24
CA THR A 213 22.49 -15.91 -24.60
C THR A 213 22.03 -15.57 -26.01
N GLY A 214 22.51 -14.45 -26.55
CA GLY A 214 22.05 -13.84 -27.77
C GLY A 214 20.76 -13.04 -27.60
N ASP A 215 20.30 -12.73 -26.39
CA ASP A 215 19.02 -12.02 -26.17
C ASP A 215 19.16 -10.50 -26.21
N LEU A 216 18.05 -9.81 -26.52
CA LEU A 216 17.92 -8.36 -26.38
C LEU A 216 17.71 -7.99 -24.91
N LEU A 217 18.16 -6.80 -24.51
CA LEU A 217 18.05 -6.30 -23.13
C LEU A 217 17.27 -4.98 -23.07
N GLY A 218 16.47 -4.83 -22.01
CA GLY A 218 15.64 -3.65 -21.76
C GLY A 218 14.37 -3.59 -22.62
N GLU A 219 13.57 -2.54 -22.40
CA GLU A 219 12.40 -2.25 -23.24
C GLU A 219 12.79 -1.45 -24.49
N PRO A 220 12.05 -1.58 -25.61
CA PRO A 220 12.25 -0.72 -26.78
C PRO A 220 12.06 0.76 -26.41
N THR A 221 12.94 1.62 -26.90
CA THR A 221 12.89 3.07 -26.63
C THR A 221 12.99 3.88 -27.92
N ALA A 222 12.58 5.15 -27.83
CA ALA A 222 12.77 6.09 -28.94
C ALA A 222 14.24 6.52 -29.02
N VAL A 223 14.82 6.42 -30.21
CA VAL A 223 16.22 6.77 -30.50
C VAL A 223 16.25 7.52 -31.81
N ALA A 224 16.89 8.69 -31.84
CA ALA A 224 17.00 9.48 -33.06
C ALA A 224 18.45 9.81 -33.36
N TYR A 225 18.74 10.04 -34.64
CA TYR A 225 20.02 10.61 -35.04
C TYR A 225 20.17 11.97 -34.37
N LYS A 226 21.32 12.21 -33.73
CA LYS A 226 21.63 13.51 -33.12
C LYS A 226 21.59 14.66 -34.15
N ALA A 227 22.00 14.38 -35.38
CA ALA A 227 21.91 15.28 -36.53
C ALA A 227 21.78 14.47 -37.83
N ALA A 228 21.27 15.08 -38.88
CA ALA A 228 21.25 14.47 -40.20
C ALA A 228 22.67 14.19 -40.70
N SER A 229 22.92 12.96 -41.15
CA SER A 229 24.22 12.50 -41.66
C SER A 229 24.29 12.59 -43.17
N ALA A 230 25.49 12.66 -43.74
CA ALA A 230 25.66 12.60 -45.20
C ALA A 230 24.98 11.36 -45.78
N VAL A 231 24.33 11.51 -46.94
CA VAL A 231 23.74 10.36 -47.64
C VAL A 231 24.80 9.31 -47.98
N ALA A 232 24.37 8.04 -48.02
CA ALA A 232 25.29 6.92 -48.20
C ALA A 232 26.04 6.97 -49.52
N ASP A 233 25.37 7.33 -50.60
CA ASP A 233 26.03 7.69 -51.85
C ASP A 233 25.23 8.68 -52.71
N ALA A 234 25.85 9.13 -53.79
CA ALA A 234 25.25 10.04 -54.76
C ALA A 234 24.22 9.35 -55.70
N ASN A 235 24.06 8.04 -55.62
CA ASN A 235 23.16 7.24 -56.47
C ASN A 235 21.79 7.00 -55.84
N GLY A 236 21.47 7.72 -54.76
CA GLY A 236 20.18 7.66 -54.08
C GLY A 236 20.15 6.75 -52.85
N ASN A 237 21.25 6.13 -52.43
CA ASN A 237 21.29 5.47 -51.13
C ASN A 237 21.34 6.54 -50.02
N LEU A 238 20.31 6.60 -49.20
CA LEU A 238 20.11 7.64 -48.20
C LEU A 238 20.78 7.28 -46.86
N THR A 239 20.54 6.09 -46.30
CA THR A 239 21.08 5.66 -44.99
C THR A 239 21.38 4.15 -44.96
N VAL A 240 22.31 3.73 -44.08
CA VAL A 240 22.65 2.31 -43.83
C VAL A 240 22.90 2.09 -42.33
N ASP A 241 22.00 1.46 -41.58
CA ASP A 241 22.09 1.31 -40.12
C ASP A 241 22.19 -0.14 -39.63
N TYR A 242 22.61 -0.35 -38.38
CA TYR A 242 22.74 -1.67 -37.72
C TYR A 242 21.89 -1.70 -36.46
N LEU A 243 20.77 -2.44 -36.51
CA LEU A 243 19.73 -2.42 -35.48
C LEU A 243 19.67 -3.78 -34.76
N PHE A 244 19.70 -3.77 -33.42
CA PHE A 244 19.62 -5.01 -32.62
C PHE A 244 18.33 -5.76 -32.95
N ALA A 245 18.45 -7.08 -33.16
CA ALA A 245 17.35 -7.93 -33.59
C ALA A 245 17.30 -9.25 -32.80
N PRO A 246 16.11 -9.84 -32.57
CA PRO A 246 15.92 -11.02 -31.73
C PRO A 246 16.62 -12.29 -32.25
N ASN A 247 16.87 -13.26 -31.36
CA ASN A 247 17.55 -14.52 -31.66
C ASN A 247 16.61 -15.64 -32.13
N THR A 248 15.29 -15.40 -32.12
CA THR A 248 14.31 -16.41 -32.53
C THR A 248 14.50 -16.71 -34.01
N ALA A 249 14.55 -17.99 -34.39
CA ALA A 249 14.62 -18.38 -35.80
C ALA A 249 13.40 -17.81 -36.56
N GLY A 250 13.65 -16.90 -37.51
CA GLY A 250 12.59 -16.16 -38.21
C GLY A 250 11.93 -15.03 -37.41
N GLY A 251 12.39 -14.74 -36.19
CA GLY A 251 11.92 -13.62 -35.38
C GLY A 251 12.40 -12.29 -35.97
N GLN A 252 11.45 -11.40 -36.24
CA GLN A 252 11.71 -10.06 -36.72
C GLN A 252 11.40 -9.06 -35.61
N HIS A 253 12.19 -8.00 -35.54
CA HIS A 253 11.86 -6.80 -34.78
C HIS A 253 11.23 -5.78 -35.73
N LEU A 254 9.95 -5.45 -35.52
CA LEU A 254 9.24 -4.47 -36.34
C LEU A 254 9.55 -3.06 -35.86
N VAL A 255 10.39 -2.35 -36.63
CA VAL A 255 10.87 -1.02 -36.26
C VAL A 255 10.04 0.06 -36.95
N ASN A 256 9.54 1.00 -36.16
CA ASN A 256 8.88 2.21 -36.64
C ASN A 256 9.88 3.36 -36.63
N MET A 257 9.96 4.11 -37.74
CA MET A 257 10.90 5.22 -37.89
C MET A 257 10.35 6.34 -38.77
N THR A 258 10.92 7.52 -38.61
CA THR A 258 10.70 8.68 -39.47
C THR A 258 12.00 9.02 -40.19
N LEU A 259 11.98 9.04 -41.52
CA LEU A 259 13.07 9.47 -42.40
C LEU A 259 12.89 10.95 -42.74
N ALA A 260 13.93 11.76 -42.52
CA ALA A 260 14.00 13.14 -42.97
C ALA A 260 15.17 13.33 -43.94
N VAL A 261 14.96 13.99 -45.08
CA VAL A 261 15.97 14.18 -46.13
C VAL A 261 16.16 15.67 -46.40
N TYR A 262 17.40 16.11 -46.59
CA TYR A 262 17.76 17.53 -46.72
C TYR A 262 18.69 17.79 -47.92
N ASN A 263 18.62 19.00 -48.47
CA ASN A 263 19.44 19.46 -49.59
C ASN A 263 20.79 20.07 -49.11
N ALA A 264 21.59 20.58 -50.05
CA ALA A 264 22.90 21.18 -49.77
C ALA A 264 22.84 22.45 -48.90
N ALA A 265 21.72 23.18 -48.91
CA ALA A 265 21.49 24.36 -48.07
C ALA A 265 21.00 24.01 -46.66
N GLY A 266 20.77 22.72 -46.37
CA GLY A 266 20.20 22.25 -45.11
C GLY A 266 18.68 22.38 -45.03
N GLU A 267 18.01 22.71 -46.14
CA GLU A 267 16.55 22.76 -46.20
C GLU A 267 15.98 21.35 -46.34
N GLN A 268 14.88 21.08 -45.65
CA GLN A 268 14.23 19.78 -45.68
C GLN A 268 13.54 19.57 -47.02
N ILE A 269 13.94 18.51 -47.73
CA ILE A 269 13.31 18.06 -48.96
C ILE A 269 12.00 17.35 -48.64
N THR A 270 12.02 16.41 -47.68
CA THR A 270 10.85 15.57 -47.35
C THR A 270 10.97 14.89 -45.99
N THR A 271 9.85 14.39 -45.49
CA THR A 271 9.75 13.48 -44.35
C THR A 271 8.85 12.30 -44.71
N LYS A 272 9.26 11.08 -44.34
CA LYS A 272 8.51 9.85 -44.59
C LYS A 272 8.47 9.01 -43.33
N ASP A 273 7.26 8.66 -42.89
CA ASP A 273 7.09 7.64 -41.85
C ASP A 273 7.19 6.25 -42.48
N LEU A 274 8.04 5.42 -41.88
CA LEU A 274 8.32 4.05 -42.29
C LEU A 274 7.98 3.16 -41.09
N ASN A 275 6.80 2.53 -41.13
CA ASN A 275 6.28 1.74 -40.02
C ASN A 275 6.41 0.24 -40.29
N ASN A 276 6.64 -0.52 -39.22
CA ASN A 276 6.82 -1.96 -39.19
C ASN A 276 7.89 -2.43 -40.18
N ILE A 277 9.05 -1.78 -40.18
CA ILE A 277 10.18 -2.21 -40.98
C ILE A 277 10.82 -3.41 -40.29
N PRO A 278 10.75 -4.63 -40.85
CA PRO A 278 11.27 -5.82 -40.22
C PRO A 278 12.79 -5.77 -40.19
N VAL A 279 13.37 -5.88 -39.01
CA VAL A 279 14.80 -6.06 -38.81
C VAL A 279 15.02 -7.46 -38.28
N GLN A 280 15.88 -8.21 -38.97
CA GLN A 280 16.20 -9.58 -38.62
C GLN A 280 17.71 -9.77 -38.49
N ARG A 281 18.08 -10.54 -37.47
CA ARG A 281 19.47 -10.86 -37.18
C ARG A 281 20.15 -11.56 -38.36
N ASN A 282 21.30 -11.07 -38.80
CA ASN A 282 22.03 -11.55 -39.99
C ASN A 282 21.28 -11.34 -41.33
N TYR A 283 20.44 -10.32 -41.45
CA TYR A 283 19.83 -9.95 -42.73
C TYR A 283 20.04 -8.48 -43.07
N LYS A 284 19.89 -8.15 -44.36
CA LYS A 284 19.82 -6.76 -44.85
C LYS A 284 18.36 -6.42 -45.16
N THR A 285 17.80 -5.44 -44.49
CA THR A 285 16.49 -4.86 -44.80
C THR A 285 16.67 -3.68 -45.73
N ASN A 286 16.42 -3.86 -47.01
CA ASN A 286 16.48 -2.82 -48.03
C ASN A 286 15.10 -2.15 -48.19
N VAL A 287 14.99 -0.90 -47.78
CA VAL A 287 13.83 -0.03 -48.01
C VAL A 287 14.11 0.83 -49.23
N THR A 288 13.49 0.50 -50.35
CA THR A 288 13.64 1.19 -51.64
C THR A 288 12.34 1.85 -52.04
N GLY A 289 12.35 3.03 -52.65
CA GLY A 289 11.11 3.61 -53.16
C GLY A 289 11.23 5.02 -53.68
N ASN A 290 10.09 5.63 -54.03
CA ASN A 290 10.01 7.05 -54.35
C ASN A 290 9.97 7.86 -53.03
N LEU A 291 11.14 8.05 -52.42
CA LEU A 291 11.24 8.64 -51.09
C LEU A 291 11.33 10.17 -51.14
N LEU A 292 11.57 10.78 -52.31
CA LEU A 292 11.68 12.24 -52.47
C LEU A 292 10.37 12.91 -52.90
N THR A 293 9.51 12.20 -53.63
CA THR A 293 8.25 12.72 -54.19
C THR A 293 6.99 12.28 -53.41
N VAL A 294 5.83 12.85 -53.73
CA VAL A 294 4.55 12.61 -53.04
C VAL A 294 3.90 11.24 -53.35
N ASP A 295 4.34 10.52 -54.39
CA ASP A 295 3.85 9.18 -54.74
C ASP A 295 4.67 8.09 -54.02
N GLY A 296 4.29 7.78 -52.78
CA GLY A 296 5.02 6.92 -51.85
C GLY A 296 4.90 5.42 -52.10
N LYS A 297 5.44 4.91 -53.22
CA LYS A 297 5.73 3.47 -53.33
C LYS A 297 6.97 3.14 -52.50
N VAL A 298 6.82 2.41 -51.40
CA VAL A 298 7.93 1.89 -50.58
C VAL A 298 7.96 0.37 -50.67
N ASN A 299 9.05 -0.17 -51.17
CA ASN A 299 9.32 -1.60 -51.25
C ASN A 299 10.35 -1.97 -50.17
N VAL A 300 9.99 -2.90 -49.28
CA VAL A 300 10.87 -3.41 -48.24
C VAL A 300 11.27 -4.84 -48.60
N MET A 301 12.58 -5.06 -48.74
CA MET A 301 13.15 -6.36 -49.07
C MET A 301 14.17 -6.76 -48.02
N VAL A 302 13.85 -7.77 -47.21
CA VAL A 302 14.81 -8.40 -46.31
C VAL A 302 15.59 -9.45 -47.10
N THR A 303 16.80 -9.11 -47.52
CA THR A 303 17.69 -9.98 -48.30
C THR A 303 18.57 -10.80 -47.34
N PRO A 304 18.63 -12.14 -47.50
CA PRO A 304 19.68 -12.95 -46.88
C PRO A 304 20.99 -12.62 -47.56
N ALA A 305 21.67 -11.59 -47.06
CA ALA A 305 22.98 -11.23 -47.58
C ALA A 305 24.11 -12.01 -46.90
N PHE A 306 23.80 -12.75 -45.81
CA PHE A 306 24.81 -13.32 -44.94
C PHE A 306 24.71 -14.87 -44.76
N SER A 307 23.54 -15.49 -45.00
CA SER A 307 23.34 -16.92 -45.35
C SER A 307 21.88 -17.17 -45.82
N SER A 308 21.62 -18.19 -46.66
CA SER A 308 20.34 -18.45 -47.37
C SER A 308 19.50 -19.53 -46.65
N PRO A 309 18.13 -19.53 -46.63
CA PRO A 309 17.19 -18.80 -47.49
C PRO A 309 16.31 -17.71 -46.80
N ALA A 310 15.51 -17.02 -47.63
CA ALA A 310 14.79 -15.77 -47.36
C ALA A 310 13.41 -15.90 -46.69
N LEU A 311 13.08 -14.91 -45.86
CA LEU A 311 11.71 -14.58 -45.44
C LEU A 311 11.45 -13.12 -45.85
N SER A 312 10.45 -12.90 -46.71
CA SER A 312 9.99 -11.57 -47.11
C SER A 312 8.70 -11.25 -46.37
N GLU A 313 8.60 -10.10 -45.71
CA GLU A 313 7.33 -9.52 -45.30
C GLU A 313 7.09 -8.28 -46.15
N LYS A 314 6.02 -8.29 -46.94
CA LYS A 314 5.71 -7.22 -47.90
C LYS A 314 4.64 -6.34 -47.26
N VAL A 315 4.92 -5.05 -47.11
CA VAL A 315 3.82 -4.08 -46.92
C VAL A 315 2.99 -4.13 -48.20
N ILE A 316 1.74 -4.57 -48.07
CA ILE A 316 0.84 -4.62 -49.22
C ILE A 316 -0.04 -3.38 -49.19
N GLU A 317 0.12 -2.56 -50.22
CA GLU A 317 -0.86 -1.55 -50.58
C GLU A 317 -2.01 -2.23 -51.33
N VAL A 318 -3.21 -2.04 -50.81
CA VAL A 318 -4.44 -2.44 -51.48
C VAL A 318 -5.22 -1.20 -51.90
N ALA A 319 -5.94 -1.30 -53.03
CA ALA A 319 -6.68 -0.15 -53.53
C ALA A 319 -7.84 0.20 -52.58
N SER A 320 -8.50 -0.81 -52.00
CA SER A 320 -9.71 -0.62 -51.20
C SER A 320 -9.77 -1.56 -49.98
N VAL A 321 -10.65 -1.22 -49.04
CA VAL A 321 -10.89 -1.99 -47.81
C VAL A 321 -11.26 -3.45 -48.09
N SER A 322 -11.97 -3.74 -49.19
CA SER A 322 -12.40 -5.12 -49.52
C SER A 322 -11.25 -6.06 -49.87
N GLU A 323 -10.08 -5.54 -50.22
CA GLU A 323 -8.90 -6.33 -50.59
C GLU A 323 -8.02 -6.67 -49.38
N VAL A 324 -8.26 -6.03 -48.21
CA VAL A 324 -7.44 -6.20 -47.01
C VAL A 324 -7.41 -7.64 -46.51
N ALA A 325 -8.57 -8.30 -46.46
CA ALA A 325 -8.68 -9.67 -45.93
C ALA A 325 -7.80 -10.67 -46.72
N GLU A 326 -7.78 -10.55 -48.04
CA GLU A 326 -6.97 -11.42 -48.90
C GLU A 326 -5.47 -11.10 -48.79
N ALA A 327 -5.13 -9.80 -48.71
CA ALA A 327 -3.76 -9.38 -48.47
C ALA A 327 -3.22 -9.93 -47.14
N LEU A 328 -4.05 -9.94 -46.09
CA LEU A 328 -3.68 -10.43 -44.76
C LEU A 328 -3.44 -11.95 -44.67
N LYS A 329 -3.87 -12.74 -45.67
CA LYS A 329 -3.58 -14.19 -45.73
C LYS A 329 -2.11 -14.48 -46.03
N THR A 330 -1.41 -13.52 -46.64
CA THR A 330 -0.02 -13.68 -47.06
C THR A 330 0.94 -12.69 -46.42
N ASN A 331 0.41 -11.64 -45.77
CA ASN A 331 1.18 -10.56 -45.15
C ASN A 331 0.49 -10.09 -43.86
N THR A 332 1.23 -9.42 -42.99
CA THR A 332 0.72 -8.93 -41.69
C THR A 332 0.55 -7.41 -41.66
N ASN A 333 1.09 -6.69 -42.65
CA ASN A 333 1.04 -5.24 -42.74
C ASN A 333 0.39 -4.79 -44.05
N VAL A 334 -0.78 -4.16 -43.94
CA VAL A 334 -1.59 -3.73 -45.08
C VAL A 334 -1.91 -2.24 -44.98
N VAL A 335 -1.75 -1.53 -46.10
CA VAL A 335 -2.09 -0.11 -46.25
C VAL A 335 -3.22 0.01 -47.27
N VAL A 336 -4.31 0.65 -46.88
CA VAL A 336 -5.43 0.93 -47.78
C VAL A 336 -5.23 2.31 -48.41
N MET A 337 -5.29 2.39 -49.74
CA MET A 337 -4.99 3.63 -50.46
C MET A 337 -6.21 4.52 -50.67
N GLU A 338 -7.39 3.94 -50.94
CA GLU A 338 -8.63 4.69 -51.17
C GLU A 338 -9.61 4.55 -50.01
N ALA A 339 -10.19 5.67 -49.58
CA ALA A 339 -11.25 5.68 -48.59
C ALA A 339 -12.49 4.94 -49.12
N PRO A 340 -13.13 4.09 -48.30
CA PRO A 340 -14.34 3.39 -48.74
C PRO A 340 -15.46 4.39 -49.02
N LYS A 341 -16.29 4.10 -50.02
CA LYS A 341 -17.42 4.95 -50.45
C LYS A 341 -18.69 4.73 -49.63
N GLU A 342 -18.76 3.63 -48.92
CA GLU A 342 -19.85 3.20 -48.03
C GLU A 342 -19.26 2.46 -46.82
N ALA A 343 -20.09 2.08 -45.84
CA ALA A 343 -19.61 1.30 -44.70
C ALA A 343 -18.95 -0.01 -45.16
N ALA A 344 -17.81 -0.36 -44.58
CA ALA A 344 -16.99 -1.48 -45.03
C ALA A 344 -16.56 -2.39 -43.87
N THR A 345 -16.34 -3.67 -44.17
CA THR A 345 -15.89 -4.68 -43.20
C THR A 345 -14.55 -5.26 -43.61
N ILE A 346 -13.62 -5.35 -42.66
CA ILE A 346 -12.34 -6.05 -42.77
C ILE A 346 -12.44 -7.33 -41.95
N SER A 347 -12.33 -8.48 -42.61
CA SER A 347 -12.29 -9.77 -41.94
C SER A 347 -10.84 -10.24 -41.77
N LEU A 348 -10.38 -10.27 -40.53
CA LEU A 348 -9.05 -10.72 -40.10
C LEU A 348 -8.95 -12.24 -40.30
N PRO A 349 -7.93 -12.75 -41.00
CA PRO A 349 -7.69 -14.19 -41.10
C PRO A 349 -7.16 -14.75 -39.78
N LYS A 350 -7.26 -16.08 -39.60
CA LYS A 350 -6.58 -16.80 -38.52
C LYS A 350 -5.27 -17.41 -38.99
N TYR A 351 -4.31 -17.53 -38.08
CA TYR A 351 -2.94 -17.94 -38.34
C TYR A 351 -2.57 -19.24 -37.62
N GLU A 352 -1.67 -20.03 -38.21
CA GLU A 352 -1.14 -21.25 -37.56
C GLU A 352 -0.34 -20.92 -36.28
N SER A 353 0.39 -19.80 -36.28
CA SER A 353 1.11 -19.30 -35.11
C SER A 353 0.19 -18.53 -34.17
N GLY A 354 0.37 -18.70 -32.86
CA GLY A 354 -0.38 -17.98 -31.82
C GLY A 354 0.12 -16.57 -31.51
N ASP A 355 1.28 -16.17 -32.04
CA ASP A 355 1.93 -14.90 -31.71
C ASP A 355 1.95 -13.91 -32.90
N VAL A 356 1.01 -14.01 -33.84
CA VAL A 356 0.97 -13.12 -35.02
C VAL A 356 0.45 -11.72 -34.65
N ALA A 357 1.20 -10.68 -35.02
CA ALA A 357 0.79 -9.29 -34.93
C ALA A 357 0.38 -8.76 -36.32
N VAL A 358 -0.76 -8.07 -36.40
CA VAL A 358 -1.31 -7.51 -37.64
C VAL A 358 -1.33 -5.98 -37.54
N SER A 359 -1.04 -5.30 -38.64
CA SER A 359 -1.11 -3.85 -38.78
C SER A 359 -1.95 -3.45 -40.00
N ILE A 360 -2.93 -2.57 -39.78
CA ILE A 360 -3.80 -2.03 -40.82
C ILE A 360 -3.70 -0.50 -40.78
N THR A 361 -3.28 0.09 -41.90
CA THR A 361 -3.31 1.55 -42.08
C THR A 361 -4.47 1.93 -42.99
N LEU A 362 -5.37 2.79 -42.49
CA LEU A 362 -6.55 3.27 -43.19
C LEU A 362 -6.36 4.73 -43.62
N PRO A 363 -6.88 5.14 -44.80
CA PRO A 363 -6.97 6.54 -45.16
C PRO A 363 -8.04 7.24 -44.33
N GLU A 364 -8.06 8.57 -44.36
CA GLU A 364 -9.14 9.36 -43.77
C GLU A 364 -10.51 8.95 -44.37
N THR A 365 -11.48 8.68 -43.51
CA THR A 365 -12.81 8.21 -43.94
C THR A 365 -13.94 8.69 -43.03
N SER A 366 -15.04 9.13 -43.66
CA SER A 366 -16.30 9.45 -42.98
C SER A 366 -17.25 8.26 -42.87
N ASN A 367 -16.93 7.13 -43.50
CA ASN A 367 -17.74 5.92 -43.49
C ASN A 367 -17.31 4.95 -42.38
N ASP A 368 -18.27 4.18 -41.87
CA ASP A 368 -18.06 3.20 -40.82
C ASP A 368 -17.14 2.06 -41.27
N ILE A 369 -16.19 1.67 -40.42
CA ILE A 369 -15.33 0.50 -40.61
C ILE A 369 -15.66 -0.54 -39.53
N THR A 370 -15.94 -1.77 -39.93
CA THR A 370 -16.04 -2.91 -39.02
C THR A 370 -14.82 -3.82 -39.20
N ILE A 371 -14.18 -4.23 -38.12
CA ILE A 371 -13.08 -5.21 -38.13
C ILE A 371 -13.49 -6.41 -37.28
N ASN A 372 -13.51 -7.60 -37.86
CA ASN A 372 -13.89 -8.84 -37.18
C ASN A 372 -13.02 -10.02 -37.62
N TYR A 373 -13.10 -11.15 -36.93
CA TYR A 373 -12.47 -12.38 -37.43
C TYR A 373 -13.27 -12.97 -38.60
N THR A 374 -12.55 -13.64 -39.52
CA THR A 374 -13.17 -14.43 -40.58
C THR A 374 -14.03 -15.56 -40.00
N THR A 375 -15.14 -15.87 -40.68
CA THR A 375 -16.07 -16.95 -40.32
C THR A 375 -15.93 -18.18 -41.23
N GLU A 376 -14.82 -18.31 -41.95
CA GLU A 376 -14.59 -19.44 -42.86
C GLU A 376 -14.52 -20.79 -42.11
N THR A 377 -15.29 -21.77 -42.57
CA THR A 377 -15.32 -23.14 -42.02
C THR A 377 -14.00 -23.86 -42.27
N GLY A 378 -13.33 -24.32 -41.21
CA GLY A 378 -12.06 -25.05 -41.26
C GLY A 378 -10.89 -24.36 -40.55
N GLU A 379 -11.07 -23.14 -40.06
CA GLU A 379 -10.05 -22.38 -39.30
C GLU A 379 -10.14 -22.53 -37.77
N GLU A 380 -10.93 -23.49 -37.26
CA GLU A 380 -11.10 -23.70 -35.81
C GLU A 380 -9.82 -24.15 -35.09
N SER A 381 -8.83 -24.71 -35.81
CA SER A 381 -7.53 -25.08 -35.26
C SER A 381 -6.47 -23.98 -35.34
N LYS A 382 -6.81 -22.81 -35.92
CA LYS A 382 -5.92 -21.67 -36.09
C LYS A 382 -6.22 -20.57 -35.07
N ASN A 383 -5.21 -19.76 -34.79
CA ASN A 383 -5.26 -18.72 -33.77
C ASN A 383 -5.68 -17.37 -34.38
N ALA A 384 -6.46 -16.58 -33.64
CA ALA A 384 -6.64 -15.17 -33.95
C ALA A 384 -5.28 -14.42 -33.86
N PRO A 385 -5.10 -13.28 -34.55
CA PRO A 385 -3.92 -12.45 -34.34
C PRO A 385 -3.85 -12.04 -32.86
N LYS A 386 -2.66 -12.15 -32.27
CA LYS A 386 -2.42 -11.75 -30.88
C LYS A 386 -2.53 -10.24 -30.73
N GLU A 387 -1.99 -9.49 -31.69
CA GLU A 387 -2.00 -8.03 -31.70
C GLU A 387 -2.61 -7.48 -33.00
N LEU A 388 -3.38 -6.41 -32.88
CA LEU A 388 -3.99 -5.67 -33.98
C LEU A 388 -3.69 -4.18 -33.82
N ASN A 389 -2.87 -3.65 -34.71
CA ASN A 389 -2.55 -2.22 -34.77
C ASN A 389 -3.38 -1.56 -35.86
N ILE A 390 -4.15 -0.53 -35.50
CA ILE A 390 -4.99 0.22 -36.43
C ILE A 390 -4.48 1.66 -36.45
N THR A 391 -4.07 2.14 -37.63
CA THR A 391 -3.59 3.51 -37.81
C THR A 391 -4.49 4.24 -38.79
N ALA A 392 -4.99 5.41 -38.41
CA ALA A 392 -5.77 6.26 -39.32
C ALA A 392 -5.60 7.77 -39.02
N PRO A 393 -5.55 8.65 -40.04
CA PRO A 393 -5.59 10.10 -39.81
C PRO A 393 -6.90 10.51 -39.11
N SER A 394 -8.05 10.14 -39.69
CA SER A 394 -9.36 10.35 -39.09
C SER A 394 -10.36 9.27 -39.52
N VAL A 395 -11.18 8.79 -38.59
CA VAL A 395 -12.27 7.81 -38.86
C VAL A 395 -13.55 8.25 -38.15
N SER A 396 -14.67 8.28 -38.88
CA SER A 396 -15.98 8.58 -38.28
C SER A 396 -16.38 7.52 -37.25
N LYS A 397 -16.47 6.25 -37.64
CA LYS A 397 -16.79 5.17 -36.71
C LYS A 397 -15.99 3.92 -37.02
N ILE A 398 -15.44 3.31 -35.97
CA ILE A 398 -14.80 2.00 -36.05
C ILE A 398 -15.45 1.02 -35.05
N ILE A 399 -15.83 -0.15 -35.54
CA ILE A 399 -16.40 -1.24 -34.77
C ILE A 399 -15.39 -2.39 -34.79
N ILE A 400 -14.85 -2.73 -33.62
CA ILE A 400 -13.82 -3.75 -33.45
C ILE A 400 -14.44 -4.95 -32.74
N ASP A 401 -14.47 -6.09 -33.42
CA ASP A 401 -14.89 -7.38 -32.87
C ASP A 401 -13.71 -8.36 -32.94
N ALA A 402 -12.72 -8.11 -32.09
CA ALA A 402 -11.46 -8.83 -32.02
C ALA A 402 -11.27 -9.39 -30.60
N SER A 403 -12.20 -10.25 -30.17
CA SER A 403 -12.37 -10.67 -28.77
C SER A 403 -11.24 -11.54 -28.19
N GLU A 404 -10.23 -11.87 -29.00
CA GLU A 404 -9.03 -12.66 -28.67
C GLU A 404 -7.73 -11.87 -28.91
N SER A 405 -7.81 -10.62 -29.38
CA SER A 405 -6.66 -9.78 -29.72
C SER A 405 -6.49 -8.60 -28.75
N THR A 406 -5.23 -8.22 -28.53
CA THR A 406 -4.85 -6.88 -28.06
C THR A 406 -4.96 -5.89 -29.22
N VAL A 407 -5.64 -4.76 -29.03
CA VAL A 407 -5.88 -3.80 -30.11
C VAL A 407 -5.29 -2.43 -29.76
N THR A 408 -4.47 -1.86 -30.64
CA THR A 408 -3.89 -0.53 -30.47
C THR A 408 -4.41 0.43 -31.53
N LEU A 409 -4.97 1.56 -31.09
CA LEU A 409 -5.35 2.68 -31.96
C LEU A 409 -4.20 3.69 -32.04
N ASN A 410 -3.83 4.03 -33.27
CA ASN A 410 -2.78 4.98 -33.63
C ASN A 410 -3.29 5.99 -34.67
N GLY A 411 -2.54 7.05 -34.90
CA GLY A 411 -2.92 8.12 -35.84
C GLY A 411 -3.39 9.36 -35.10
N GLN A 412 -4.48 9.99 -35.52
CA GLN A 412 -4.92 11.26 -34.91
C GLN A 412 -6.32 11.21 -34.29
N SER A 413 -7.37 10.84 -35.04
CA SER A 413 -8.75 11.01 -34.53
C SER A 413 -9.75 9.90 -34.91
N TYR A 414 -10.61 9.56 -33.95
CA TYR A 414 -11.72 8.63 -34.12
C TYR A 414 -12.98 9.23 -33.49
N THR A 415 -14.03 9.47 -34.26
CA THR A 415 -15.26 10.07 -33.69
C THR A 415 -15.99 9.05 -32.81
N ALA A 416 -16.13 7.80 -33.24
CA ALA A 416 -16.74 6.74 -32.44
C ALA A 416 -15.95 5.42 -32.53
N VAL A 417 -15.72 4.77 -31.40
CA VAL A 417 -15.09 3.45 -31.28
C VAL A 417 -16.02 2.53 -30.50
N GLU A 418 -16.40 1.39 -31.08
CA GLU A 418 -17.08 0.30 -30.37
C GLU A 418 -16.16 -0.91 -30.33
N ALA A 419 -15.71 -1.33 -29.15
CA ALA A 419 -14.64 -2.34 -29.03
C ALA A 419 -15.05 -3.57 -28.20
N THR A 420 -14.96 -4.74 -28.82
CA THR A 420 -14.92 -6.06 -28.19
C THR A 420 -13.50 -6.60 -28.38
N THR A 421 -12.73 -6.67 -27.30
CA THR A 421 -11.31 -7.11 -27.30
C THR A 421 -11.08 -8.28 -26.35
N ALA A 422 -9.86 -8.82 -26.32
CA ALA A 422 -9.45 -9.76 -25.27
C ALA A 422 -9.56 -9.13 -23.87
N ASP A 423 -9.55 -9.96 -22.83
CA ASP A 423 -9.66 -9.51 -21.43
C ASP A 423 -8.55 -8.50 -21.05
N ASN A 424 -7.43 -8.52 -21.78
CA ASN A 424 -6.39 -7.51 -21.70
C ASN A 424 -6.23 -6.81 -23.06
N THR A 425 -6.72 -5.56 -23.13
CA THR A 425 -6.25 -4.42 -23.96
C THR A 425 -6.93 -4.07 -25.29
N LEU A 426 -7.72 -2.99 -25.21
CA LEU A 426 -7.71 -1.88 -26.17
C LEU A 426 -6.70 -0.82 -25.67
N ILE A 427 -5.83 -0.29 -26.53
CA ILE A 427 -4.88 0.77 -26.21
C ILE A 427 -5.20 1.99 -27.08
N VAL A 428 -5.51 3.12 -26.45
CA VAL A 428 -5.62 4.42 -27.12
C VAL A 428 -4.27 5.12 -27.03
N GLY A 429 -3.54 5.16 -28.14
CA GLY A 429 -2.19 5.74 -28.21
C GLY A 429 -2.14 7.22 -27.83
N LYS A 430 -0.97 7.70 -27.40
CA LYS A 430 -0.77 9.05 -26.84
C LYS A 430 -1.24 10.22 -27.72
N ASP A 431 -1.15 10.07 -29.03
CA ASP A 431 -1.48 11.12 -30.01
C ASP A 431 -2.90 10.97 -30.57
N VAL A 432 -3.67 9.99 -30.05
CA VAL A 432 -5.02 9.66 -30.52
C VAL A 432 -6.08 10.38 -29.70
N THR A 433 -7.05 10.96 -30.39
CA THR A 433 -8.28 11.50 -29.81
C THR A 433 -9.47 10.63 -30.20
N VAL A 434 -10.21 10.13 -29.22
CA VAL A 434 -11.48 9.42 -29.41
C VAL A 434 -12.61 10.27 -28.82
N ALA A 435 -13.62 10.63 -29.61
CA ALA A 435 -14.74 11.40 -29.06
C ALA A 435 -15.67 10.50 -28.22
N ASP A 436 -16.14 9.38 -28.78
CA ASP A 436 -17.01 8.42 -28.08
C ASP A 436 -16.43 7.00 -28.11
N LEU A 437 -16.00 6.48 -26.95
CA LEU A 437 -15.56 5.10 -26.77
C LEU A 437 -16.65 4.27 -26.08
N THR A 438 -17.04 3.16 -26.69
CA THR A 438 -17.91 2.14 -26.10
C THR A 438 -17.15 0.83 -25.95
N VAL A 439 -16.84 0.45 -24.72
CA VAL A 439 -16.18 -0.81 -24.38
C VAL A 439 -17.25 -1.89 -24.18
N LYS A 440 -17.33 -2.81 -25.16
CA LYS A 440 -18.28 -3.93 -25.16
C LYS A 440 -17.74 -5.17 -24.45
N LYS A 441 -16.42 -5.42 -24.54
CA LYS A 441 -15.68 -6.49 -23.86
C LYS A 441 -14.21 -6.10 -23.76
N GLY A 442 -13.53 -6.58 -22.71
CA GLY A 442 -12.11 -6.33 -22.48
C GLY A 442 -11.85 -5.06 -21.68
N ASN A 443 -10.59 -4.85 -21.35
CA ASN A 443 -10.10 -3.67 -20.62
C ASN A 443 -9.49 -2.64 -21.58
N VAL A 444 -9.33 -1.39 -21.12
CA VAL A 444 -8.75 -0.30 -21.92
C VAL A 444 -7.60 0.42 -21.22
N GLU A 445 -6.54 0.70 -21.97
CA GLU A 445 -5.47 1.64 -21.60
C GLU A 445 -5.63 2.92 -22.41
N ILE A 446 -5.56 4.07 -21.74
CA ILE A 446 -5.76 5.38 -22.33
C ILE A 446 -4.49 6.20 -22.11
N TYR A 447 -3.70 6.37 -23.17
CA TYR A 447 -2.56 7.29 -23.20
C TYR A 447 -2.91 8.59 -23.92
N GLY A 448 -3.85 8.54 -24.87
CA GLY A 448 -4.37 9.69 -25.59
C GLY A 448 -5.56 10.38 -24.91
N THR A 449 -6.42 11.01 -25.70
CA THR A 449 -7.62 11.71 -25.21
C THR A 449 -8.87 10.92 -25.55
N VAL A 450 -9.73 10.67 -24.56
CA VAL A 450 -11.06 10.09 -24.77
C VAL A 450 -12.10 10.98 -24.10
N ASN A 451 -13.01 11.58 -24.88
CA ASN A 451 -13.97 12.54 -24.34
C ASN A 451 -15.09 11.86 -23.55
N ASN A 452 -15.68 10.81 -24.12
CA ASN A 452 -16.75 10.03 -23.49
C ASN A 452 -16.40 8.53 -23.50
N ILE A 453 -16.57 7.87 -22.36
CA ILE A 453 -16.31 6.44 -22.20
C ILE A 453 -17.57 5.77 -21.65
N ASN A 454 -18.07 4.76 -22.37
CA ASN A 454 -19.23 3.98 -22.00
C ASN A 454 -18.84 2.51 -21.90
N PHE A 455 -19.39 1.80 -20.90
CA PHE A 455 -19.22 0.36 -20.74
C PHE A 455 -20.57 -0.32 -20.91
N THR A 456 -20.63 -1.40 -21.69
CA THR A 456 -21.78 -2.31 -21.65
C THR A 456 -21.67 -3.25 -20.45
N ASP A 457 -22.68 -4.10 -20.24
CA ASP A 457 -22.70 -5.09 -19.15
C ASP A 457 -21.48 -6.03 -19.17
N ASN A 458 -20.92 -6.30 -20.36
CA ASN A 458 -19.74 -7.16 -20.56
C ASN A 458 -18.42 -6.35 -20.65
N GLY A 459 -18.48 -5.02 -20.61
CA GLY A 459 -17.30 -4.16 -20.66
C GLY A 459 -16.49 -4.25 -19.36
N GLY A 460 -15.17 -4.35 -19.48
CA GLY A 460 -14.23 -4.42 -18.37
C GLY A 460 -14.06 -3.07 -17.65
N TYR A 461 -12.84 -2.57 -17.60
CA TYR A 461 -12.50 -1.31 -16.93
C TYR A 461 -11.30 -0.64 -17.61
N VAL A 462 -11.01 0.61 -17.21
CA VAL A 462 -9.78 1.30 -17.58
C VAL A 462 -8.64 0.78 -16.69
N THR A 463 -7.64 0.13 -17.27
CA THR A 463 -6.44 -0.33 -16.55
C THR A 463 -5.49 0.82 -16.28
N VAL A 464 -5.27 1.71 -17.25
CA VAL A 464 -4.44 2.91 -17.12
C VAL A 464 -5.14 4.11 -17.76
N TYR A 465 -5.23 5.22 -17.03
CA TYR A 465 -5.71 6.49 -17.54
C TYR A 465 -4.62 7.56 -17.39
N SER A 466 -4.03 7.99 -18.50
CA SER A 466 -3.07 9.10 -18.54
C SER A 466 -3.80 10.44 -18.53
N VAL A 467 -3.36 11.36 -17.68
CA VAL A 467 -4.04 12.62 -17.40
C VAL A 467 -3.06 13.78 -17.57
N SER A 468 -3.38 14.68 -18.49
CA SER A 468 -2.63 15.93 -18.74
C SER A 468 -3.48 17.19 -18.56
N THR A 469 -4.78 17.03 -18.30
CA THR A 469 -5.74 18.15 -18.15
C THR A 469 -6.71 17.93 -16.98
N ALA A 470 -7.27 19.03 -16.47
CA ALA A 470 -8.28 18.98 -15.40
C ALA A 470 -9.55 18.21 -15.81
N ALA A 471 -9.95 18.27 -17.08
CA ALA A 471 -11.11 17.55 -17.59
C ALA A 471 -10.89 16.02 -17.57
N GLN A 472 -9.71 15.57 -18.01
CA GLN A 472 -9.33 14.16 -17.93
C GLN A 472 -9.26 13.68 -16.48
N LEU A 473 -8.73 14.50 -15.56
CA LEU A 473 -8.69 14.16 -14.14
C LEU A 473 -10.09 13.97 -13.54
N LYS A 474 -11.03 14.88 -13.88
CA LYS A 474 -12.44 14.77 -13.48
C LYS A 474 -13.09 13.50 -14.03
N ALA A 475 -12.84 13.18 -15.31
CA ALA A 475 -13.36 11.97 -15.94
C ALA A 475 -12.82 10.68 -15.29
N ALA A 476 -11.51 10.62 -15.05
CA ALA A 476 -10.87 9.49 -14.37
C ALA A 476 -11.41 9.31 -12.94
N GLY A 477 -11.57 10.40 -12.18
CA GLY A 477 -12.15 10.36 -10.83
C GLY A 477 -13.60 9.88 -10.78
N ALA A 478 -14.40 10.24 -11.79
CA ALA A 478 -15.76 9.72 -11.93
C ALA A 478 -15.77 8.20 -12.19
N LEU A 479 -14.82 7.70 -13.00
CA LEU A 479 -14.66 6.26 -13.25
C LEU A 479 -14.18 5.50 -12.01
N VAL A 480 -13.32 6.07 -11.17
CA VAL A 480 -12.95 5.49 -9.86
C VAL A 480 -14.20 5.31 -8.98
N THR A 481 -15.07 6.32 -8.93
CA THR A 481 -16.32 6.24 -8.16
C THR A 481 -17.27 5.16 -8.70
N GLN A 482 -17.20 4.90 -10.01
CA GLN A 482 -17.93 3.82 -10.68
C GLN A 482 -17.22 2.45 -10.62
N LYS A 483 -16.02 2.36 -10.00
CA LYS A 483 -15.16 1.17 -9.97
C LYS A 483 -14.69 0.70 -11.36
N LYS A 484 -14.54 1.64 -12.30
CA LYS A 484 -14.18 1.41 -13.70
C LYS A 484 -12.79 1.96 -14.07
N CYS A 485 -11.97 2.36 -13.10
CA CYS A 485 -10.59 2.79 -13.32
C CYS A 485 -9.65 2.23 -12.24
N ARG A 486 -8.56 1.58 -12.65
CA ARG A 486 -7.55 0.95 -11.77
C ARG A 486 -6.36 1.83 -11.48
N LYS A 487 -5.84 2.51 -12.50
CA LYS A 487 -4.66 3.35 -12.38
C LYS A 487 -4.85 4.69 -13.07
N ILE A 488 -4.49 5.76 -12.38
CA ILE A 488 -4.40 7.11 -12.92
C ILE A 488 -2.93 7.51 -12.93
N VAL A 489 -2.44 8.07 -14.04
CA VAL A 489 -1.07 8.58 -14.17
C VAL A 489 -1.12 10.02 -14.64
N LEU A 490 -0.56 10.95 -13.86
CA LEU A 490 -0.39 12.31 -14.35
C LEU A 490 0.81 12.38 -15.29
N THR A 491 0.64 13.10 -16.40
CA THR A 491 1.70 13.36 -17.39
C THR A 491 2.02 14.85 -17.54
N ALA A 492 1.31 15.69 -16.79
CA ALA A 492 1.52 17.13 -16.70
C ALA A 492 1.01 17.65 -15.35
N ASP A 493 1.49 18.84 -14.99
CA ASP A 493 0.89 19.63 -13.93
C ASP A 493 -0.55 20.03 -14.29
N ILE A 494 -1.45 19.94 -13.31
CA ILE A 494 -2.88 20.20 -13.50
C ILE A 494 -3.31 21.39 -12.64
N ASP A 495 -3.82 22.44 -13.26
CA ASP A 495 -4.55 23.49 -12.54
C ASP A 495 -6.05 23.19 -12.60
N LEU A 496 -6.67 22.95 -11.43
CA LEU A 496 -8.12 22.72 -11.36
C LEU A 496 -8.93 24.02 -11.48
N ASN A 497 -8.28 25.18 -11.32
CA ASN A 497 -8.91 26.50 -11.27
C ASN A 497 -10.11 26.51 -10.31
N GLY A 498 -9.95 25.87 -9.15
CA GLY A 498 -11.02 25.63 -8.20
C GLY A 498 -11.49 26.91 -7.54
N SER A 499 -12.80 27.03 -7.39
CA SER A 499 -13.48 28.14 -6.71
C SER A 499 -14.86 27.69 -6.23
N SER A 500 -15.61 28.57 -5.56
CA SER A 500 -17.01 28.28 -5.19
C SER A 500 -17.90 27.92 -6.38
N GLU A 501 -17.55 28.35 -7.60
CA GLU A 501 -18.29 28.06 -8.83
C GLU A 501 -17.71 26.87 -9.63
N ASN A 502 -16.53 26.37 -9.25
CA ASN A 502 -15.86 25.24 -9.90
C ASN A 502 -15.33 24.28 -8.83
N LEU A 503 -16.26 23.51 -8.27
CA LEU A 503 -15.97 22.55 -7.22
C LEU A 503 -15.29 21.30 -7.78
N TRP A 504 -14.39 20.75 -6.97
CA TRP A 504 -13.91 19.38 -7.11
C TRP A 504 -14.84 18.43 -6.36
N GLU A 505 -15.25 17.37 -7.03
CA GLU A 505 -15.97 16.25 -6.42
C GLU A 505 -14.95 15.19 -5.98
N PRO A 506 -14.77 14.94 -4.66
CA PRO A 506 -13.74 14.04 -4.16
C PRO A 506 -13.91 12.59 -4.65
N MET A 507 -12.82 11.95 -5.10
CA MET A 507 -12.86 10.58 -5.63
C MET A 507 -13.12 9.56 -4.52
N ASN A 508 -14.02 8.60 -4.74
CA ASN A 508 -14.33 7.58 -3.73
C ASN A 508 -13.76 6.20 -4.09
N ALA A 509 -12.66 5.82 -3.44
CA ALA A 509 -12.02 4.52 -3.52
C ALA A 509 -12.23 3.67 -2.25
N GLU A 510 -13.46 3.61 -1.73
CA GLU A 510 -13.81 2.89 -0.50
C GLU A 510 -13.80 1.36 -0.64
N TYR A 511 -13.10 0.67 0.27
CA TYR A 511 -12.98 -0.80 0.30
C TYR A 511 -14.26 -1.53 0.69
N ASN A 512 -14.97 -1.04 1.71
CA ASN A 512 -16.18 -1.70 2.22
C ASN A 512 -17.36 -1.69 1.22
N ALA A 513 -17.22 -0.95 0.11
CA ALA A 513 -18.15 -0.96 -1.00
C ALA A 513 -17.85 -2.07 -2.03
N LEU A 514 -16.70 -2.75 -1.93
CA LEU A 514 -16.28 -3.81 -2.84
C LEU A 514 -16.97 -5.13 -2.48
N LYS A 515 -17.51 -5.81 -3.50
CA LYS A 515 -17.93 -7.22 -3.37
C LYS A 515 -16.70 -8.13 -3.46
N ASN A 516 -16.84 -9.37 -3.02
CA ASN A 516 -15.75 -10.34 -3.13
C ASN A 516 -15.30 -10.50 -4.59
N GLY A 517 -14.01 -10.28 -4.88
CA GLY A 517 -13.44 -10.29 -6.23
C GLY A 517 -13.51 -8.96 -6.99
N GLU A 518 -14.14 -7.91 -6.44
CA GLU A 518 -14.03 -6.55 -7.00
C GLU A 518 -12.78 -5.85 -6.44
N THR A 519 -12.02 -5.19 -7.31
CA THR A 519 -11.05 -4.15 -6.92
C THR A 519 -11.64 -2.77 -7.24
N ASN A 520 -11.03 -1.65 -6.78
CA ASN A 520 -11.33 -0.30 -7.27
C ASN A 520 -10.05 0.34 -7.84
N LEU A 521 -9.68 1.53 -7.35
CA LEU A 521 -8.42 2.20 -7.64
C LEU A 521 -7.30 1.44 -6.93
N GLU A 522 -6.31 1.03 -7.70
CA GLU A 522 -5.10 0.35 -7.23
C GLU A 522 -3.97 1.36 -7.03
N GLU A 523 -3.82 2.30 -7.96
CA GLU A 523 -2.74 3.30 -7.94
C GLU A 523 -3.17 4.66 -8.52
N PHE A 524 -2.83 5.73 -7.82
CA PHE A 524 -2.75 7.08 -8.36
C PHE A 524 -1.27 7.48 -8.39
N ASP A 525 -0.69 7.51 -9.57
CA ASP A 525 0.68 7.93 -9.81
C ASP A 525 0.71 9.39 -10.25
N GLY A 526 1.21 10.27 -9.37
CA GLY A 526 1.34 11.68 -9.65
C GLY A 526 2.48 12.01 -10.62
N GLY A 527 3.39 11.08 -10.93
CA GLY A 527 4.47 11.32 -11.89
C GLY A 527 5.41 12.48 -11.52
N ASN A 528 5.48 12.85 -10.23
CA ASN A 528 6.10 14.07 -9.69
C ASN A 528 5.46 15.39 -10.15
N HIS A 529 4.22 15.35 -10.63
CA HIS A 529 3.46 16.51 -11.04
C HIS A 529 2.68 17.16 -9.89
N THR A 530 2.23 18.39 -10.12
CA THR A 530 1.45 19.19 -9.17
C THR A 530 0.00 19.34 -9.62
N ILE A 531 -0.95 19.08 -8.70
CA ILE A 531 -2.34 19.54 -8.81
C ILE A 531 -2.48 20.84 -8.04
N ARG A 532 -2.91 21.91 -8.72
CA ARG A 532 -3.07 23.26 -8.18
C ARG A 532 -4.53 23.63 -7.96
N ASN A 533 -4.77 24.49 -6.98
CA ASN A 533 -6.03 25.19 -6.75
C ASN A 533 -7.24 24.25 -6.60
N LEU A 534 -7.05 23.14 -5.88
CA LEU A 534 -8.14 22.25 -5.49
C LEU A 534 -9.15 23.00 -4.61
N TYR A 535 -10.44 22.95 -4.95
CA TYR A 535 -11.50 23.58 -4.15
C TYR A 535 -12.62 22.59 -3.87
N VAL A 536 -12.86 22.26 -2.59
CA VAL A 536 -13.88 21.31 -2.16
C VAL A 536 -14.83 21.97 -1.16
N ASP A 537 -16.14 21.79 -1.37
CA ASP A 537 -17.17 22.16 -0.40
C ASP A 537 -18.16 21.00 -0.18
N ASN A 538 -18.00 20.33 0.95
CA ASN A 538 -18.84 19.23 1.41
C ASN A 538 -19.74 19.60 2.59
N VAL A 539 -19.92 20.89 2.87
CA VAL A 539 -20.73 21.39 3.99
C VAL A 539 -21.91 22.23 3.52
N THR A 540 -21.71 23.15 2.58
CA THR A 540 -22.78 24.08 2.17
C THR A 540 -23.98 23.31 1.64
N ASN A 541 -25.15 23.55 2.25
CA ASN A 541 -26.42 22.85 1.97
C ASN A 541 -26.38 21.32 2.14
N LYS A 542 -25.39 20.79 2.87
CA LYS A 542 -25.21 19.37 3.17
C LYS A 542 -25.30 19.14 4.69
N THR A 543 -25.64 17.93 5.09
CA THR A 543 -25.62 17.50 6.51
C THR A 543 -24.49 16.51 6.74
N ASN A 544 -24.01 16.41 7.98
CA ASN A 544 -22.99 15.46 8.42
C ASN A 544 -23.53 14.03 8.36
N THR A 545 -23.63 13.47 7.16
CA THR A 545 -24.19 12.15 6.84
C THR A 545 -23.33 11.44 5.79
N LYS A 546 -23.51 10.11 5.65
CA LYS A 546 -22.72 9.30 4.72
C LYS A 546 -22.87 9.82 3.29
N GLY A 547 -21.74 10.05 2.63
CA GLY A 547 -21.65 10.67 1.30
C GLY A 547 -21.13 12.12 1.36
N ASN A 548 -21.31 12.80 2.49
CA ASN A 548 -20.88 14.19 2.68
C ASN A 548 -19.75 14.33 3.71
N TYR A 549 -19.35 13.27 4.40
CA TYR A 549 -18.45 13.36 5.55
C TYR A 549 -17.09 13.96 5.23
N TYR A 550 -16.49 13.56 4.11
CA TYR A 550 -15.06 13.73 3.89
C TYR A 550 -14.75 14.74 2.77
N GLY A 551 -13.74 15.59 2.95
CA GLY A 551 -13.20 16.47 1.90
C GLY A 551 -11.73 16.16 1.56
N GLY A 552 -11.34 16.43 0.31
CA GLY A 552 -9.99 16.27 -0.23
C GLY A 552 -9.99 15.91 -1.71
N LEU A 553 -8.82 15.63 -2.30
CA LEU A 553 -8.74 15.03 -3.64
C LEU A 553 -9.51 13.69 -3.64
N PHE A 554 -9.29 12.89 -2.59
CA PHE A 554 -10.02 11.65 -2.32
C PHE A 554 -11.04 11.84 -1.19
N TYR A 555 -12.28 11.39 -1.41
CA TYR A 555 -13.28 11.21 -0.36
C TYR A 555 -12.84 10.11 0.61
N VAL A 556 -12.57 8.92 0.06
CA VAL A 556 -12.00 7.76 0.76
C VAL A 556 -10.93 7.15 -0.15
N LEU A 557 -9.80 6.74 0.41
CA LEU A 557 -8.76 6.01 -0.28
C LEU A 557 -8.52 4.64 0.39
N ASN A 558 -8.71 3.55 -0.38
CA ASN A 558 -8.00 2.30 -0.19
C ASN A 558 -7.23 2.01 -1.49
N GLY A 559 -5.91 2.15 -1.45
CA GLY A 559 -5.03 1.98 -2.61
C GLY A 559 -3.69 2.68 -2.43
N THR A 560 -2.94 2.80 -3.52
CA THR A 560 -1.67 3.53 -3.55
C THR A 560 -1.87 4.93 -4.11
N VAL A 561 -1.24 5.93 -3.49
CA VAL A 561 -0.99 7.23 -4.11
C VAL A 561 0.48 7.57 -3.94
N LYS A 562 1.13 8.01 -5.03
CA LYS A 562 2.55 8.33 -4.99
C LYS A 562 2.93 9.53 -5.85
N ASP A 563 4.09 10.11 -5.56
CA ASP A 563 4.79 11.08 -6.41
C ASP A 563 3.92 12.28 -6.81
N LEU A 564 3.18 12.86 -5.86
CA LEU A 564 2.17 13.88 -6.14
C LEU A 564 2.33 15.11 -5.24
N THR A 565 2.24 16.31 -5.83
CA THR A 565 2.12 17.55 -5.07
C THR A 565 0.70 18.14 -5.17
N ILE A 566 0.11 18.53 -4.03
CA ILE A 566 -1.09 19.38 -3.97
C ILE A 566 -0.67 20.77 -3.52
N ASP A 567 -1.00 21.80 -4.29
CA ASP A 567 -0.63 23.19 -4.03
C ASP A 567 -1.85 24.11 -4.06
N GLY A 568 -2.05 24.92 -3.02
CA GLY A 568 -3.10 25.95 -3.00
C GLY A 568 -4.52 25.40 -2.78
N ALA A 569 -4.67 24.28 -2.06
CA ALA A 569 -5.99 23.68 -1.81
C ALA A 569 -6.83 24.47 -0.80
N THR A 570 -8.14 24.61 -1.07
CA THR A 570 -9.14 25.09 -0.12
C THR A 570 -10.22 24.03 0.07
N VAL A 571 -10.35 23.49 1.29
CA VAL A 571 -11.26 22.38 1.59
C VAL A 571 -12.18 22.75 2.74
N THR A 572 -13.49 22.74 2.49
CA THR A 572 -14.53 22.89 3.51
C THR A 572 -15.28 21.57 3.66
N CYS A 573 -15.23 20.94 4.83
CA CYS A 573 -15.72 19.56 5.01
C CYS A 573 -16.14 19.29 6.46
N PHE A 574 -16.88 18.21 6.73
CA PHE A 574 -17.11 17.79 8.12
C PHE A 574 -15.85 17.13 8.72
N ARG A 575 -15.08 16.41 7.90
CA ARG A 575 -13.81 15.73 8.21
C ARG A 575 -12.94 15.75 6.96
N GLY A 576 -11.61 15.82 7.04
CA GLY A 576 -10.80 15.63 5.82
C GLY A 576 -9.46 16.35 5.76
N ALA A 577 -8.91 16.44 4.54
CA ALA A 577 -7.61 17.04 4.27
C ALA A 577 -7.53 17.55 2.83
N ALA A 578 -6.39 18.11 2.43
CA ALA A 578 -6.16 18.47 1.03
C ALA A 578 -6.08 17.23 0.13
N LEU A 579 -5.32 16.21 0.53
CA LEU A 579 -5.13 15.00 -0.27
C LEU A 579 -6.20 13.93 0.02
N ILE A 580 -6.29 13.42 1.25
CA ILE A 580 -7.18 12.30 1.60
C ILE A 580 -8.16 12.67 2.72
N GLY A 581 -9.45 12.61 2.41
CA GLY A 581 -10.51 12.74 3.39
C GLY A 581 -10.46 11.64 4.45
N ARG A 582 -10.67 10.38 4.03
CA ARG A 582 -10.47 9.17 4.84
C ARG A 582 -9.52 8.19 4.19
N LEU A 583 -8.53 7.70 4.94
CA LEU A 583 -7.58 6.67 4.49
C LEU A 583 -7.91 5.34 5.16
N ASP A 584 -8.30 4.34 4.38
CA ASP A 584 -8.59 3.00 4.87
C ASP A 584 -7.32 2.14 4.91
N ALA A 585 -6.61 1.99 3.80
CA ALA A 585 -5.39 1.17 3.70
C ALA A 585 -4.55 1.49 2.45
N GLY A 586 -3.39 0.86 2.34
CA GLY A 586 -2.49 0.94 1.19
C GLY A 586 -1.22 1.74 1.47
N LEU A 587 -0.72 2.42 0.44
CA LEU A 587 0.55 3.13 0.43
C LEU A 587 0.34 4.59 0.05
N VAL A 588 0.86 5.51 0.86
CA VAL A 588 0.97 6.93 0.51
C VAL A 588 2.46 7.28 0.52
N GLU A 589 3.03 7.49 -0.65
CA GLU A 589 4.48 7.63 -0.82
C GLU A 589 4.85 8.94 -1.54
N ASN A 590 5.85 9.67 -1.05
CA ASN A 590 6.40 10.84 -1.75
C ASN A 590 5.30 11.84 -2.20
N CYS A 591 4.33 12.08 -1.32
CA CYS A 591 3.21 13.00 -1.57
C CYS A 591 3.37 14.27 -0.72
N HIS A 592 3.19 15.43 -1.34
CA HIS A 592 3.47 16.72 -0.73
C HIS A 592 2.24 17.62 -0.79
N VAL A 593 1.85 18.21 0.34
CA VAL A 593 0.79 19.21 0.40
C VAL A 593 1.40 20.55 0.80
N LYS A 594 1.13 21.61 0.05
CA LYS A 594 1.57 22.96 0.41
C LYS A 594 0.51 24.02 0.18
N ASN A 595 0.58 25.11 0.94
CA ASN A 595 -0.30 26.28 0.83
C ASN A 595 -1.80 25.93 0.95
N ALA A 596 -2.17 25.03 1.86
CA ALA A 596 -3.54 24.54 1.97
C ALA A 596 -4.31 25.17 3.14
N ARG A 597 -5.60 25.43 2.93
CA ARG A 597 -6.55 25.89 3.95
C ARG A 597 -7.68 24.89 4.09
N ILE A 598 -7.86 24.33 5.27
CA ILE A 598 -8.89 23.32 5.56
C ILE A 598 -9.78 23.81 6.68
N TYR A 599 -11.08 23.91 6.41
CA TYR A 599 -12.13 24.21 7.38
C TYR A 599 -12.89 22.92 7.69
N SER A 600 -12.91 22.52 8.97
CA SER A 600 -13.49 21.24 9.36
C SER A 600 -14.24 21.26 10.68
N GLU A 601 -15.22 20.36 10.84
CA GLU A 601 -15.90 20.15 12.12
C GLU A 601 -14.95 19.43 13.10
N GLN A 602 -14.21 18.43 12.59
CA GLN A 602 -13.30 17.57 13.35
C GLN A 602 -12.44 16.74 12.40
N LYS A 603 -11.33 16.14 12.88
CA LYS A 603 -10.51 15.18 12.10
C LYS A 603 -9.96 15.79 10.81
N ALA A 604 -9.29 16.93 10.96
CA ALA A 604 -8.67 17.66 9.87
C ALA A 604 -7.16 17.45 9.82
N GLY A 605 -6.58 17.32 8.63
CA GLY A 605 -5.13 17.37 8.47
C GLY A 605 -4.65 17.88 7.13
N GLY A 606 -3.34 18.07 6.98
CA GLY A 606 -2.74 18.48 5.72
C GLY A 606 -2.78 17.37 4.68
N LEU A 607 -2.28 16.19 5.03
CA LEU A 607 -2.25 15.01 4.16
C LEU A 607 -3.54 14.20 4.25
N ALA A 608 -3.93 13.79 5.48
CA ALA A 608 -5.12 12.96 5.70
C ALA A 608 -5.95 13.47 6.88
N GLY A 609 -7.28 13.51 6.72
CA GLY A 609 -8.17 13.91 7.82
C GLY A 609 -8.33 12.79 8.84
N TYR A 610 -8.73 11.62 8.34
CA TYR A 610 -9.06 10.47 9.17
C TYR A 610 -8.44 9.18 8.60
N VAL A 611 -7.54 8.54 9.36
CA VAL A 611 -7.11 7.16 9.10
C VAL A 611 -8.02 6.22 9.86
N ASN A 612 -8.68 5.31 9.13
CA ASN A 612 -9.71 4.43 9.65
C ASN A 612 -9.14 3.08 10.12
N ASN A 613 -9.91 2.35 10.94
CA ASN A 613 -9.55 1.09 11.57
C ASN A 613 -9.66 -0.16 10.63
N SER A 614 -9.20 -0.05 9.38
CA SER A 614 -9.17 -1.18 8.43
C SER A 614 -8.39 -2.39 8.98
N SER A 615 -8.67 -3.59 8.47
CA SER A 615 -7.91 -4.80 8.78
C SER A 615 -6.65 -4.99 7.92
N GLN A 616 -6.46 -4.15 6.90
CA GLN A 616 -5.30 -4.18 6.01
C GLN A 616 -4.22 -3.23 6.53
N ASP A 617 -2.95 -3.48 6.23
CA ASP A 617 -1.83 -2.66 6.71
C ASP A 617 -1.79 -1.26 6.07
N LEU A 618 -1.03 -0.34 6.67
CA LEU A 618 -0.84 1.04 6.17
C LEU A 618 0.65 1.39 6.12
N ILE A 619 1.06 2.06 5.05
CA ILE A 619 2.37 2.70 4.97
C ILE A 619 2.20 4.14 4.46
N ILE A 620 2.77 5.11 5.20
CA ILE A 620 2.90 6.50 4.77
C ILE A 620 4.38 6.89 4.88
N ARG A 621 5.02 7.21 3.76
CA ARG A 621 6.46 7.49 3.76
C ARG A 621 6.91 8.57 2.78
N GLY A 622 7.92 9.33 3.19
CA GLY A 622 8.54 10.35 2.31
C GLY A 622 7.63 11.53 1.98
N CYS A 623 6.51 11.71 2.70
CA CYS A 623 5.52 12.73 2.41
C CYS A 623 5.78 14.01 3.21
N SER A 624 5.20 15.14 2.79
CA SER A 624 5.27 16.39 3.56
C SER A 624 3.98 17.20 3.56
N ALA A 625 3.80 18.01 4.60
CA ALA A 625 2.79 19.06 4.62
C ALA A 625 3.41 20.40 5.09
N SER A 626 3.35 21.44 4.25
CA SER A 626 3.92 22.77 4.55
C SER A 626 2.90 23.88 4.35
N ASP A 627 2.97 24.94 5.15
CA ASP A 627 2.09 26.11 4.99
C ASP A 627 0.60 25.72 5.05
N ILE A 628 0.24 24.93 6.07
CA ILE A 628 -1.11 24.40 6.27
C ILE A 628 -1.81 25.22 7.34
N THR A 629 -2.99 25.75 7.00
CA THR A 629 -3.90 26.35 7.96
C THR A 629 -5.11 25.43 8.16
N LEU A 630 -5.31 24.96 9.39
CA LEU A 630 -6.49 24.22 9.81
C LEU A 630 -7.37 25.15 10.66
N ASP A 631 -8.65 25.20 10.33
CA ASP A 631 -9.63 26.03 11.03
C ASP A 631 -10.92 25.24 11.25
N LYS A 632 -11.72 25.71 12.20
CA LYS A 632 -13.04 25.16 12.49
C LYS A 632 -14.06 25.61 11.44
N LEU A 633 -15.15 24.86 11.28
CA LEU A 633 -16.33 25.39 10.59
C LEU A 633 -16.91 26.58 11.37
N SER A 634 -17.59 27.49 10.67
CA SER A 634 -18.27 28.63 11.31
C SER A 634 -19.38 28.22 12.28
N SER A 635 -19.90 26.99 12.16
CA SER A 635 -20.91 26.41 13.06
C SER A 635 -20.33 25.87 14.37
N MET A 636 -19.00 25.84 14.51
CA MET A 636 -18.30 25.33 15.69
C MET A 636 -17.67 26.50 16.44
N ASP A 637 -17.44 26.34 17.74
CA ASP A 637 -16.71 27.32 18.55
C ASP A 637 -15.21 27.00 18.62
N GLU A 638 -14.84 25.74 18.46
CA GLU A 638 -13.49 25.23 18.71
C GLU A 638 -13.08 24.14 17.70
N ALA A 639 -11.78 23.90 17.61
CA ALA A 639 -11.15 22.90 16.78
C ALA A 639 -10.75 21.67 17.61
N TYR A 640 -11.17 20.50 17.15
CA TYR A 640 -10.88 19.21 17.77
C TYR A 640 -10.27 18.23 16.77
N MET A 641 -9.42 17.32 17.25
CA MET A 641 -8.88 16.21 16.45
C MET A 641 -8.12 16.66 15.20
N MET A 642 -7.39 17.78 15.26
CA MET A 642 -6.69 18.32 14.11
C MET A 642 -5.18 18.06 14.19
N GLY A 643 -4.56 17.72 13.06
CA GLY A 643 -3.14 17.45 12.98
C GLY A 643 -2.55 17.96 11.69
N GLY A 644 -1.46 18.73 11.73
CA GLY A 644 -0.87 19.33 10.53
C GLY A 644 -0.56 18.34 9.40
N PHE A 645 -0.31 17.07 9.74
CA PHE A 645 -0.15 15.97 8.80
C PHE A 645 -1.40 15.07 8.74
N ILE A 646 -1.78 14.47 9.88
CA ILE A 646 -2.94 13.59 10.01
C ILE A 646 -3.83 14.07 11.16
N GLY A 647 -5.13 14.26 10.91
CA GLY A 647 -6.06 14.67 11.96
C GLY A 647 -6.25 13.61 13.05
N TYR A 648 -6.73 12.44 12.63
CA TYR A 648 -7.13 11.38 13.56
C TYR A 648 -6.76 9.99 13.01
N LEU A 649 -5.94 9.25 13.75
CA LEU A 649 -5.43 7.94 13.33
C LEU A 649 -6.03 6.81 14.17
N GLN A 650 -6.81 5.92 13.56
CA GLN A 650 -7.24 4.67 14.19
C GLN A 650 -6.49 3.47 13.61
N SER A 651 -5.91 2.65 14.49
CA SER A 651 -5.22 1.42 14.09
C SER A 651 -5.39 0.34 15.16
N TYR A 652 -6.27 -0.63 14.89
CA TYR A 652 -6.71 -1.59 15.92
C TYR A 652 -6.02 -2.95 15.83
N GLU A 653 -6.06 -3.60 14.67
CA GLU A 653 -5.54 -4.97 14.47
C GLU A 653 -4.79 -5.07 13.13
N ARG A 654 -3.90 -4.12 12.85
CA ARG A 654 -3.12 -3.98 11.61
C ARG A 654 -1.73 -3.42 11.93
N ASN A 655 -0.78 -3.58 11.02
CA ASN A 655 0.45 -2.80 11.06
C ASN A 655 0.25 -1.43 10.41
N THR A 656 0.87 -0.41 10.99
CA THR A 656 0.88 0.95 10.46
C THR A 656 2.29 1.50 10.56
N LEU A 657 2.88 1.92 9.45
CA LEU A 657 4.19 2.55 9.40
C LEU A 657 4.08 3.98 8.86
N ILE A 658 4.56 4.94 9.63
CA ILE A 658 4.63 6.36 9.26
C ILE A 658 6.09 6.81 9.40
N GLU A 659 6.81 6.91 8.29
CA GLU A 659 8.26 7.16 8.32
C GLU A 659 8.75 8.23 7.35
N ASN A 660 9.84 8.91 7.71
CA ASN A 660 10.53 9.86 6.83
C ASN A 660 9.61 10.97 6.30
N ASN A 661 8.59 11.38 7.07
CA ASN A 661 7.67 12.46 6.69
C ASN A 661 8.07 13.78 7.35
N SER A 662 7.59 14.91 6.83
CA SER A 662 7.88 16.21 7.41
C SER A 662 6.71 17.19 7.44
N VAL A 663 6.67 18.04 8.46
CA VAL A 663 5.74 19.18 8.54
C VAL A 663 6.46 20.47 8.87
N SER A 664 6.00 21.57 8.25
CA SER A 664 6.52 22.92 8.49
C SER A 664 5.43 23.97 8.34
N ASN A 665 5.56 25.09 9.06
CA ASN A 665 4.60 26.20 9.04
C ASN A 665 3.13 25.75 9.16
N ILE A 666 2.82 25.02 10.23
CA ILE A 666 1.46 24.54 10.54
C ILE A 666 0.78 25.53 11.48
N ALA A 667 -0.43 25.95 11.13
CA ALA A 667 -1.30 26.75 11.97
C ALA A 667 -2.63 26.01 12.22
N ILE A 668 -3.05 25.94 13.49
CA ILE A 668 -4.37 25.45 13.88
C ILE A 668 -5.03 26.54 14.72
N ASN A 669 -6.17 27.04 14.26
CA ASN A 669 -6.91 28.10 14.94
C ASN A 669 -7.97 27.50 15.89
N TYR A 670 -8.28 28.23 16.97
CA TYR A 670 -9.36 27.89 17.92
C TYR A 670 -9.22 26.52 18.59
N ILE A 671 -7.99 26.09 18.93
CA ILE A 671 -7.73 24.81 19.61
C ILE A 671 -8.50 24.75 20.93
N TYR A 672 -9.27 23.68 21.13
CA TYR A 672 -9.96 23.42 22.38
C TYR A 672 -8.99 23.32 23.57
N THR A 673 -9.39 23.91 24.69
CA THR A 673 -8.71 23.76 25.98
C THR A 673 -9.75 23.48 27.06
N SER A 674 -9.50 22.47 27.88
CA SER A 674 -10.38 22.13 29.00
C SER A 674 -10.54 23.32 29.97
N PRO A 675 -11.77 23.67 30.38
CA PRO A 675 -12.02 24.72 31.38
C PRO A 675 -11.28 24.48 32.70
N ASP A 676 -11.00 25.55 33.44
CA ASP A 676 -10.22 25.45 34.69
C ASP A 676 -10.97 24.77 35.83
N GLU A 677 -12.31 24.79 35.80
CA GLU A 677 -13.17 24.10 36.74
C GLU A 677 -13.22 22.57 36.53
N VAL A 678 -12.72 22.06 35.40
CA VAL A 678 -12.68 20.62 35.13
C VAL A 678 -11.50 19.99 35.89
N THR A 679 -11.81 19.12 36.85
CA THR A 679 -10.81 18.45 37.69
C THR A 679 -9.96 17.45 36.91
N ASP A 680 -10.56 16.62 36.05
CA ASP A 680 -9.83 15.64 35.21
C ASP A 680 -9.74 16.12 33.76
N LYS A 681 -8.82 17.07 33.52
CA LYS A 681 -8.57 17.63 32.18
C LYS A 681 -8.12 16.58 31.16
N VAL A 682 -7.47 15.49 31.60
CA VAL A 682 -7.05 14.39 30.71
C VAL A 682 -8.28 13.63 30.20
N ALA A 683 -9.25 13.37 31.07
CA ALA A 683 -10.51 12.74 30.70
C ALA A 683 -11.36 13.62 29.79
N ASP A 684 -11.46 14.91 30.10
CA ASP A 684 -12.26 15.87 29.35
C ASP A 684 -11.74 16.12 27.93
N MET A 685 -10.42 16.19 27.78
CA MET A 685 -9.78 16.36 26.47
C MET A 685 -9.53 15.04 25.72
N GLU A 686 -9.98 13.91 26.26
CA GLU A 686 -9.73 12.62 25.64
C GLU A 686 -10.25 12.60 24.20
N GLN A 687 -9.39 12.23 23.24
CA GLN A 687 -9.66 12.23 21.81
C GLN A 687 -9.95 13.61 21.20
N THR A 688 -9.72 14.74 21.87
CA THR A 688 -9.97 16.09 21.30
C THR A 688 -8.69 16.87 20.99
N TYR A 689 -7.52 16.34 21.34
CA TYR A 689 -6.22 17.01 21.16
C TYR A 689 -5.92 17.38 19.71
N CYS A 690 -5.14 18.45 19.56
CA CYS A 690 -4.58 18.89 18.29
C CYS A 690 -3.05 18.88 18.36
N HIS A 691 -2.38 18.71 17.22
CA HIS A 691 -0.91 18.63 17.17
C HIS A 691 -0.34 19.11 15.83
N ALA A 692 0.93 19.53 15.79
CA ALA A 692 1.57 19.96 14.54
C ALA A 692 1.70 18.83 13.50
N PHE A 693 1.68 17.58 13.95
CA PHE A 693 1.84 16.38 13.10
C PHE A 693 0.58 15.50 13.11
N ILE A 694 0.40 14.62 14.11
CA ILE A 694 -0.79 13.77 14.24
C ILE A 694 -1.64 14.23 15.43
N GLY A 695 -2.90 14.57 15.21
CA GLY A 695 -3.78 15.04 16.30
C GLY A 695 -3.96 13.98 17.38
N ASN A 696 -4.54 12.83 17.03
CA ASN A 696 -4.76 11.71 17.97
C ASN A 696 -4.43 10.36 17.32
N VAL A 697 -3.90 9.44 18.13
CA VAL A 697 -3.66 8.03 17.78
C VAL A 697 -4.53 7.12 18.66
N ILE A 698 -5.46 6.41 18.05
CA ILE A 698 -6.35 5.46 18.72
C ILE A 698 -5.90 4.04 18.35
N ASN A 699 -4.94 3.56 19.11
CA ASN A 699 -4.33 2.25 18.96
C ASN A 699 -5.02 1.20 19.83
N THR A 700 -6.35 1.17 19.88
CA THR A 700 -7.09 0.29 20.79
C THR A 700 -7.52 -1.04 20.16
N SER A 701 -7.75 -2.07 20.97
CA SER A 701 -8.16 -3.42 20.53
C SER A 701 -9.11 -4.09 21.52
N LYS A 702 -9.89 -5.05 20.99
CA LYS A 702 -10.72 -5.98 21.79
C LYS A 702 -9.99 -7.27 22.17
N LYS A 703 -8.78 -7.49 21.65
CA LYS A 703 -8.00 -8.72 21.80
C LYS A 703 -6.72 -8.43 22.57
N ASP A 704 -6.45 -9.23 23.60
CA ASP A 704 -5.24 -9.12 24.42
C ASP A 704 -3.96 -9.36 23.61
N GLU A 705 -4.02 -10.31 22.66
CA GLU A 705 -2.88 -10.66 21.80
C GLU A 705 -2.47 -9.56 20.82
N SER A 706 -3.31 -8.54 20.58
CA SER A 706 -3.03 -7.48 19.59
C SER A 706 -1.72 -6.75 19.86
N TYR A 707 -1.40 -6.48 21.13
CA TYR A 707 -0.20 -5.76 21.51
C TYR A 707 1.09 -6.46 21.04
N ASN A 708 1.09 -7.79 21.01
CA ASN A 708 2.27 -8.57 20.62
C ASN A 708 2.31 -8.87 19.12
N LYS A 709 1.19 -8.70 18.41
CA LYS A 709 1.03 -9.09 17.00
C LYS A 709 1.14 -7.91 16.03
N TYR A 710 0.64 -6.75 16.43
CA TYR A 710 0.51 -5.59 15.57
C TYR A 710 1.26 -4.39 16.16
N SER A 711 1.62 -3.44 15.30
CA SER A 711 2.23 -2.19 15.75
C SER A 711 1.89 -0.98 14.88
N VAL A 712 1.81 0.16 15.54
CA VAL A 712 1.84 1.50 14.94
C VAL A 712 3.24 2.06 15.17
N VAL A 713 3.99 2.29 14.10
CA VAL A 713 5.39 2.72 14.16
C VAL A 713 5.52 4.09 13.50
N LEU A 714 5.99 5.07 14.26
CA LEU A 714 6.39 6.38 13.77
C LEU A 714 7.92 6.46 13.89
N LYS A 715 8.63 6.71 12.80
CA LYS A 715 10.09 6.87 12.87
C LYS A 715 10.64 7.87 11.87
N ASN A 716 11.70 8.59 12.24
CA ASN A 716 12.39 9.54 11.37
C ASN A 716 11.46 10.63 10.77
N ASN A 717 10.41 11.03 11.50
CA ASN A 717 9.55 12.12 11.05
C ASN A 717 10.12 13.47 11.56
N ARG A 718 9.90 14.55 10.81
CA ARG A 718 10.39 15.88 11.18
C ARG A 718 9.23 16.84 11.42
N VAL A 719 9.16 17.40 12.62
CA VAL A 719 8.25 18.50 12.96
C VAL A 719 9.08 19.76 13.13
N ASP A 720 8.95 20.72 12.23
CA ASP A 720 9.80 21.92 12.24
C ASP A 720 9.52 22.83 13.43
N LYS A 721 8.24 23.00 13.80
CA LYS A 721 7.81 23.77 14.97
C LYS A 721 6.55 23.16 15.58
N GLN A 722 6.51 23.09 16.91
CA GLN A 722 5.31 22.72 17.65
C GLN A 722 4.29 23.87 17.70
N LEU A 723 3.03 23.55 17.96
CA LEU A 723 1.97 24.55 18.14
C LEU A 723 2.15 25.29 19.47
N GLU A 724 2.09 26.63 19.46
CA GLU A 724 2.33 27.44 20.67
C GLU A 724 1.25 27.27 21.74
N ASN A 725 0.00 27.03 21.35
CA ASN A 725 -1.16 26.96 22.24
C ASN A 725 -1.73 25.54 22.38
N ALA A 726 -1.00 24.50 21.94
CA ALA A 726 -1.48 23.14 22.08
C ALA A 726 -1.38 22.67 23.53
N VAL A 727 -2.49 22.13 24.06
CA VAL A 727 -2.51 21.48 25.36
C VAL A 727 -1.74 20.16 25.29
N THR A 728 -0.98 19.85 26.35
CA THR A 728 -0.19 18.62 26.45
C THR A 728 -0.55 17.86 27.72
N CYS A 729 -0.35 16.55 27.70
CA CYS A 729 -0.48 15.66 28.85
C CYS A 729 0.63 14.60 28.85
N ASP A 730 0.57 13.66 29.79
CA ASP A 730 1.42 12.47 29.87
C ASP A 730 1.29 11.51 28.65
N ARG A 731 0.35 11.78 27.75
CA ARG A 731 0.12 11.05 26.49
C ARG A 731 0.43 11.91 25.25
N THR A 732 1.16 13.01 25.40
CA THR A 732 1.61 13.86 24.29
C THR A 732 3.11 13.68 24.04
N ASN A 733 3.57 13.81 22.80
CA ASN A 733 5.00 13.85 22.47
C ASN A 733 5.26 14.72 21.23
N ASN A 734 6.47 14.63 20.67
CA ASN A 734 6.90 15.43 19.52
C ASN A 734 6.11 15.20 18.22
N TYR A 735 5.35 14.11 18.10
CA TYR A 735 4.60 13.73 16.89
C TYR A 735 3.10 13.64 17.09
N ILE A 736 2.63 13.38 18.32
CA ILE A 736 1.22 13.08 18.58
C ILE A 736 0.66 13.94 19.70
N GLY A 737 -0.58 14.41 19.53
CA GLY A 737 -1.30 15.15 20.56
C GLY A 737 -1.76 14.25 21.70
N TRP A 738 -2.27 13.07 21.37
CA TRP A 738 -2.75 12.08 22.34
C TRP A 738 -2.70 10.65 21.77
N TRP A 739 -2.48 9.66 22.63
CA TRP A 739 -2.60 8.23 22.29
C TRP A 739 -3.29 7.40 23.37
N ALA A 740 -3.83 6.25 22.96
CA ALA A 740 -4.56 5.34 23.84
C ALA A 740 -3.68 4.21 24.39
N GLY A 741 -3.78 3.94 25.69
CA GLY A 741 -3.30 2.70 26.29
C GLY A 741 -4.36 1.60 26.33
N ASP A 742 -4.03 0.50 26.99
CA ASP A 742 -5.01 -0.46 27.48
C ASP A 742 -5.94 0.24 28.48
N TYR A 743 -7.20 -0.22 28.54
CA TYR A 743 -8.25 0.27 29.44
C TYR A 743 -8.59 1.77 29.27
N ASN A 744 -8.10 2.43 28.23
CA ASN A 744 -8.32 3.87 28.03
C ASN A 744 -9.72 4.20 27.48
N LEU A 745 -10.36 3.38 26.65
CA LEU A 745 -11.62 3.76 25.99
C LEU A 745 -12.81 2.89 26.43
N ASN A 746 -13.98 3.52 26.57
CA ASN A 746 -15.24 2.84 26.87
C ASN A 746 -15.97 2.40 25.60
N GLY A 747 -16.27 1.11 25.50
CA GLY A 747 -17.12 0.54 24.46
C GLY A 747 -16.80 -0.93 24.21
N ASN A 748 -17.80 -1.74 23.83
CA ASN A 748 -17.72 -3.13 23.36
C ASN A 748 -16.38 -3.90 23.63
N ASN A 749 -15.95 -4.03 24.88
CA ASN A 749 -14.73 -4.74 25.32
C ASN A 749 -13.41 -4.24 24.70
N VAL A 750 -13.26 -2.93 24.47
CA VAL A 750 -12.00 -2.34 23.98
C VAL A 750 -11.04 -2.08 25.16
N SER A 751 -10.54 -3.15 25.78
CA SER A 751 -9.65 -3.07 26.95
C SER A 751 -8.17 -3.10 26.62
N TYR A 752 -7.79 -3.39 25.39
CA TYR A 752 -6.40 -3.61 25.00
C TYR A 752 -5.94 -2.58 23.98
N SER A 753 -4.66 -2.61 23.64
CA SER A 753 -4.06 -1.75 22.64
C SER A 753 -3.15 -2.52 21.69
N THR A 754 -2.97 -1.94 20.50
CA THR A 754 -1.88 -2.27 19.58
C THR A 754 -0.65 -1.47 19.98
N LYS A 755 0.53 -2.09 19.86
CA LYS A 755 1.80 -1.49 20.29
C LYS A 755 2.09 -0.22 19.52
N LEU A 756 2.32 0.88 20.22
CA LEU A 756 2.76 2.14 19.65
C LEU A 756 4.27 2.31 19.87
N VAL A 757 5.01 2.52 18.78
CA VAL A 757 6.47 2.69 18.79
C VAL A 757 6.84 3.99 18.11
N ILE A 758 7.64 4.82 18.76
CA ILE A 758 8.00 6.16 18.30
C ILE A 758 9.51 6.32 18.39
N ASP A 759 10.17 6.46 17.25
CA ASP A 759 11.64 6.51 17.12
C ASP A 759 12.37 5.39 17.90
N GLY A 760 11.76 4.20 17.91
CA GLY A 760 12.27 3.02 18.62
C GLY A 760 11.83 2.92 20.08
N GLU A 761 11.23 3.95 20.66
CA GLU A 761 10.66 3.92 22.02
C GLU A 761 9.26 3.29 22.01
N ILE A 762 9.03 2.32 22.89
CA ILE A 762 7.71 1.69 23.04
C ILE A 762 6.90 2.48 24.07
N MET A 763 5.72 2.96 23.67
CA MET A 763 4.83 3.71 24.56
C MET A 763 4.14 2.80 25.58
N ASP A 764 3.94 3.32 26.79
CA ASP A 764 3.46 2.52 27.93
C ASP A 764 1.99 2.13 27.78
N ARG A 765 1.70 0.91 27.32
CA ARG A 765 0.32 0.41 27.22
C ARG A 765 -0.48 0.52 28.53
N TRP A 766 0.17 0.59 29.69
CA TRP A 766 -0.50 0.65 31.00
C TRP A 766 -0.75 2.07 31.51
N ILE A 767 -0.54 3.10 30.68
CA ILE A 767 -0.58 4.51 31.10
C ILE A 767 -1.86 4.88 31.87
N GLU A 768 -3.03 4.39 31.43
CA GLU A 768 -4.30 4.65 32.13
C GLU A 768 -4.42 3.92 33.46
N VAL A 769 -4.02 2.64 33.48
CA VAL A 769 -4.04 1.81 34.69
C VAL A 769 -3.13 2.42 35.77
N LYS A 770 -1.94 2.88 35.37
CA LYS A 770 -1.01 3.59 36.26
C LYS A 770 -1.55 4.94 36.71
N ARG A 771 -2.17 5.72 35.80
CA ARG A 771 -2.80 7.02 36.12
C ARG A 771 -3.86 6.84 37.21
N VAL A 772 -4.78 5.89 37.06
CA VAL A 772 -5.84 5.63 38.05
C VAL A 772 -5.26 5.21 39.40
N ALA A 773 -4.26 4.31 39.42
CA ALA A 773 -3.60 3.94 40.67
C ALA A 773 -2.93 5.14 41.35
N ASN A 774 -2.31 6.04 40.58
CA ASN A 774 -1.67 7.25 41.11
C ASN A 774 -2.68 8.29 41.62
N LEU A 775 -3.82 8.46 40.95
CA LEU A 775 -4.92 9.29 41.47
C LEU A 775 -5.37 8.80 42.85
N LEU A 776 -5.59 7.49 43.01
CA LEU A 776 -5.98 6.92 44.30
C LEU A 776 -4.91 7.11 45.39
N ARG A 777 -3.61 7.00 45.04
CA ARG A 777 -2.52 7.27 45.99
C ARG A 777 -2.43 8.74 46.41
N THR A 778 -2.76 9.64 45.49
CA THR A 778 -2.70 11.10 45.71
C THR A 778 -3.89 11.57 46.55
N GLY A 779 -5.08 11.01 46.31
CA GLY A 779 -6.33 11.42 46.94
C GLY A 779 -6.95 12.69 46.33
N GLY A 780 -7.94 13.26 47.00
CA GLY A 780 -8.77 14.37 46.47
C GLY A 780 -10.03 13.88 45.75
N ASP A 781 -10.54 14.70 44.82
CA ASP A 781 -11.73 14.34 44.03
C ASP A 781 -11.34 13.50 42.81
N ILE A 782 -11.78 12.25 42.78
CA ILE A 782 -11.44 11.27 41.74
C ILE A 782 -12.72 10.75 41.11
N SER A 783 -12.79 10.76 39.78
CA SER A 783 -13.89 10.14 39.04
C SER A 783 -13.37 9.02 38.14
N ILE A 784 -13.95 7.83 38.28
CA ILE A 784 -13.70 6.68 37.41
C ILE A 784 -14.93 6.48 36.55
N TYR A 785 -14.73 6.59 35.24
CA TYR A 785 -15.79 6.61 34.25
C TYR A 785 -15.80 5.39 33.34
N ARG A 786 -14.85 4.46 33.54
CA ARG A 786 -14.55 3.36 32.61
C ARG A 786 -14.23 2.05 33.31
N TYR A 787 -14.03 1.01 32.50
CA TYR A 787 -13.52 -0.28 32.93
C TYR A 787 -11.99 -0.22 33.06
N VAL A 788 -11.45 -0.38 34.27
CA VAL A 788 -10.00 -0.37 34.57
C VAL A 788 -9.66 -1.53 35.49
N ASP A 789 -8.57 -2.25 35.18
CA ASP A 789 -8.08 -3.35 36.00
C ASP A 789 -6.67 -3.08 36.53
N LEU A 790 -6.58 -2.70 37.80
CA LEU A 790 -5.31 -2.36 38.46
C LEU A 790 -4.42 -3.59 38.72
N THR A 791 -4.93 -4.81 38.54
CA THR A 791 -4.18 -6.05 38.80
C THR A 791 -3.23 -6.44 37.67
N LYS A 792 -3.34 -5.79 36.50
CA LYS A 792 -2.66 -6.22 35.27
C LYS A 792 -1.23 -5.72 35.12
N ASN A 793 -0.84 -4.69 35.84
CA ASN A 793 0.51 -4.12 35.79
C ASN A 793 1.18 -4.17 37.18
N ASN A 794 2.48 -4.48 37.24
CA ASN A 794 3.22 -4.66 38.49
C ASN A 794 3.36 -3.39 39.35
N GLU A 795 3.29 -2.19 38.77
CA GLU A 795 3.33 -0.93 39.51
C GLU A 795 1.93 -0.56 40.02
N SER A 796 0.91 -0.79 39.19
CA SER A 796 -0.48 -0.52 39.57
C SER A 796 -1.01 -1.54 40.57
N SER A 797 -0.54 -2.80 40.56
CA SER A 797 -1.03 -3.91 41.40
C SER A 797 -0.54 -3.88 42.85
N GLN A 798 0.40 -2.99 43.15
CA GLN A 798 0.90 -2.78 44.51
C GLN A 798 -0.18 -2.17 45.41
N GLU A 799 0.08 -2.23 46.72
CA GLU A 799 -0.73 -1.58 47.75
C GLU A 799 -0.93 -0.08 47.45
N ILE A 800 -2.16 0.38 47.62
CA ILE A 800 -2.60 1.76 47.44
C ILE A 800 -3.06 2.27 48.80
N ASN A 801 -2.21 3.11 49.39
CA ASN A 801 -2.49 3.75 50.67
C ASN A 801 -3.13 5.12 50.44
N ILE A 802 -4.41 5.24 50.78
CA ILE A 802 -5.13 6.51 50.74
C ILE A 802 -4.83 7.26 52.03
N THR A 803 -3.99 8.29 51.94
CA THR A 803 -3.50 9.06 53.09
C THR A 803 -4.08 10.47 53.16
N ALA A 804 -4.69 10.95 52.07
CA ALA A 804 -5.42 12.22 52.01
C ALA A 804 -6.94 11.98 51.96
N GLU A 805 -7.71 12.99 52.36
CA GLU A 805 -9.16 12.96 52.17
C GLU A 805 -9.49 12.79 50.68
N THR A 806 -10.34 11.81 50.37
CA THR A 806 -10.59 11.37 49.01
C THR A 806 -12.08 11.14 48.78
N VAL A 807 -12.60 11.67 47.68
CA VAL A 807 -13.94 11.38 47.18
C VAL A 807 -13.80 10.60 45.87
N LEU A 808 -14.07 9.30 45.92
CA LEU A 808 -14.05 8.42 44.77
C LEU A 808 -15.48 8.29 44.19
N THR A 809 -15.69 8.87 43.02
CA THR A 809 -16.92 8.74 42.25
C THR A 809 -16.77 7.62 41.21
N LEU A 810 -17.55 6.55 41.36
CA LEU A 810 -17.68 5.50 40.36
C LEU A 810 -18.88 5.83 39.48
N GLU A 811 -18.63 6.37 38.29
CA GLU A 811 -19.69 6.77 37.37
C GLU A 811 -20.50 5.56 36.88
N LYS A 812 -21.69 5.83 36.37
CA LYS A 812 -22.56 4.79 35.82
C LYS A 812 -21.80 3.97 34.75
N ASN A 813 -21.89 2.64 34.85
CA ASN A 813 -21.19 1.65 34.01
C ASN A 813 -19.66 1.58 34.17
N ALA A 814 -19.04 2.41 35.02
CA ALA A 814 -17.64 2.25 35.36
C ALA A 814 -17.41 0.96 36.16
N VAL A 815 -16.25 0.34 35.98
CA VAL A 815 -15.84 -0.85 36.75
C VAL A 815 -14.38 -0.72 37.11
N LEU A 816 -14.09 -0.64 38.40
CA LEU A 816 -12.73 -0.65 38.92
C LEU A 816 -12.41 -2.04 39.49
N ILE A 817 -11.50 -2.77 38.86
CA ILE A 817 -10.97 -4.03 39.39
C ILE A 817 -9.71 -3.74 40.19
N VAL A 818 -9.69 -4.23 41.43
CA VAL A 818 -8.55 -4.16 42.34
C VAL A 818 -8.14 -5.54 42.81
N GLY A 819 -6.88 -5.65 43.24
CA GLY A 819 -6.34 -6.85 43.87
C GLY A 819 -6.83 -7.01 45.31
N LYS A 820 -6.52 -8.18 45.88
CA LYS A 820 -6.83 -8.46 47.29
C LYS A 820 -6.08 -7.50 48.21
N GLN A 821 -6.81 -6.84 49.13
CA GLN A 821 -6.23 -5.91 50.12
C GLN A 821 -5.39 -4.81 49.46
N GLN A 822 -5.75 -4.44 48.23
CA GLN A 822 -4.97 -3.49 47.47
C GLN A 822 -5.26 -2.05 47.91
N VAL A 823 -6.52 -1.72 48.20
CA VAL A 823 -6.93 -0.36 48.54
C VAL A 823 -7.10 -0.23 50.05
N ASN A 824 -6.16 0.47 50.68
CA ASN A 824 -6.08 0.67 52.13
C ASN A 824 -6.36 2.13 52.47
N ASN A 825 -7.53 2.38 53.04
CA ASN A 825 -7.89 3.69 53.57
C ASN A 825 -7.22 3.91 54.92
N LYS A 826 -6.34 4.91 54.99
CA LYS A 826 -5.65 5.39 56.19
C LYS A 826 -6.07 6.81 56.57
N SER A 827 -7.09 7.36 55.90
CA SER A 827 -7.57 8.73 56.04
C SER A 827 -9.10 8.76 55.98
N LYS A 828 -9.69 9.73 55.28
CA LYS A 828 -11.13 9.79 55.00
C LYS A 828 -11.40 9.45 53.53
N LEU A 829 -12.15 8.39 53.27
CA LEU A 829 -12.56 7.98 51.93
C LEU A 829 -14.09 8.00 51.81
N THR A 830 -14.61 8.77 50.87
CA THR A 830 -16.01 8.70 50.46
C THR A 830 -16.11 8.03 49.10
N VAL A 831 -16.88 6.94 48.99
CA VAL A 831 -17.17 6.27 47.72
C VAL A 831 -18.64 6.51 47.34
N LYS A 832 -18.88 7.01 46.13
CA LYS A 832 -20.23 7.34 45.63
C LYS A 832 -20.40 6.97 44.16
N GLY A 833 -21.62 7.10 43.66
CA GLY A 833 -21.97 6.85 42.24
C GLY A 833 -22.64 5.49 42.01
N ALA A 834 -22.88 5.16 40.74
CA ALA A 834 -23.62 3.95 40.34
C ALA A 834 -22.73 2.86 39.70
N GLY A 835 -21.43 3.13 39.55
CA GLY A 835 -20.45 2.19 39.01
C GLY A 835 -20.17 1.01 39.95
N ALA A 836 -19.19 0.19 39.56
CA ALA A 836 -18.83 -1.01 40.29
C ALA A 836 -17.36 -1.03 40.70
N MET A 837 -17.08 -1.68 41.82
CA MET A 837 -15.75 -2.07 42.26
C MET A 837 -15.72 -3.58 42.46
N LYS A 838 -14.67 -4.25 41.98
CA LYS A 838 -14.54 -5.71 42.05
C LYS A 838 -13.16 -6.13 42.52
N ALA A 839 -13.10 -7.22 43.29
CA ALA A 839 -11.85 -7.89 43.60
C ALA A 839 -12.08 -9.39 43.79
N THR A 840 -11.00 -10.15 43.87
CA THR A 840 -11.05 -11.55 44.30
C THR A 840 -11.58 -11.65 45.74
N ASP A 841 -11.10 -10.78 46.64
CA ASP A 841 -11.43 -10.71 48.06
C ASP A 841 -10.92 -9.37 48.63
N TYR A 842 -11.44 -8.88 49.76
CA TYR A 842 -11.02 -7.65 50.44
C TYR A 842 -10.86 -6.42 49.52
N LEU A 843 -11.98 -5.89 49.00
CA LEU A 843 -11.97 -4.74 48.07
C LEU A 843 -11.43 -3.47 48.74
N LEU A 844 -11.92 -3.17 49.95
CA LEU A 844 -11.57 -1.98 50.71
C LEU A 844 -11.17 -2.36 52.14
N MET A 845 -9.97 -1.95 52.53
CA MET A 845 -9.52 -2.02 53.92
C MET A 845 -9.66 -0.64 54.54
N ASN A 846 -10.43 -0.52 55.62
CA ASN A 846 -10.52 0.71 56.40
C ASN A 846 -9.74 0.54 57.70
N GLU A 847 -8.58 1.20 57.78
CA GLU A 847 -7.63 1.02 58.87
C GLU A 847 -8.08 1.68 60.18
N THR A 848 -7.43 1.30 61.27
CA THR A 848 -7.68 1.92 62.58
C THR A 848 -7.45 3.43 62.51
N GLY A 849 -8.45 4.21 62.93
CA GLY A 849 -8.41 5.68 62.90
C GLY A 849 -8.86 6.31 61.58
N ALA A 850 -9.13 5.53 60.54
CA ALA A 850 -9.66 6.00 59.26
C ALA A 850 -11.20 6.09 59.25
N GLU A 851 -11.74 6.91 58.35
CA GLU A 851 -13.18 7.05 58.10
C GLU A 851 -13.53 6.65 56.66
N LEU A 852 -14.45 5.71 56.49
CA LEU A 852 -15.00 5.27 55.20
C LEU A 852 -16.49 5.62 55.13
N ILE A 853 -16.92 6.30 54.07
CA ILE A 853 -18.31 6.66 53.82
C ILE A 853 -18.71 6.08 52.46
N ILE A 854 -19.80 5.32 52.39
CA ILE A 854 -20.30 4.74 51.14
C ILE A 854 -21.71 5.26 50.87
N GLU A 855 -21.86 5.97 49.76
CA GLU A 855 -23.10 6.64 49.35
C GLU A 855 -23.71 6.02 48.08
N GLY A 856 -23.07 4.99 47.51
CA GLY A 856 -23.53 4.28 46.34
C GLY A 856 -22.46 3.37 45.74
N GLY A 857 -22.85 2.60 44.74
CA GLY A 857 -21.97 1.72 43.97
C GLY A 857 -22.31 0.24 44.14
N ASN A 858 -21.69 -0.59 43.31
CA ASN A 858 -21.81 -2.05 43.35
C ASN A 858 -20.47 -2.67 43.70
N PHE A 859 -20.36 -3.31 44.86
CA PHE A 859 -19.13 -3.88 45.40
C PHE A 859 -19.21 -5.40 45.36
N THR A 860 -18.36 -6.04 44.55
CA THR A 860 -18.40 -7.50 44.39
C THR A 860 -17.05 -8.14 44.69
N ALA A 861 -17.01 -9.03 45.69
CA ALA A 861 -15.90 -9.97 45.87
C ALA A 861 -16.28 -11.32 45.26
N THR A 862 -15.44 -11.88 44.39
CA THR A 862 -15.82 -13.08 43.60
C THR A 862 -15.49 -14.40 44.27
N SER A 863 -14.63 -14.41 45.29
CA SER A 863 -14.22 -15.63 45.97
C SER A 863 -13.84 -15.37 47.43
N ALA A 864 -13.81 -16.44 48.22
CA ALA A 864 -13.30 -16.42 49.58
C ALA A 864 -11.88 -16.97 49.57
N THR A 865 -10.89 -16.21 50.04
CA THR A 865 -9.50 -16.73 50.18
C THR A 865 -9.24 -17.36 51.54
N ASP A 866 -10.05 -17.01 52.53
CA ASP A 866 -10.28 -17.76 53.77
C ASP A 866 -11.74 -18.25 53.76
N ALA A 867 -12.31 -18.77 54.85
CA ALA A 867 -13.64 -19.39 54.81
C ALA A 867 -14.79 -18.43 54.38
N ASN A 868 -14.53 -17.12 54.22
CA ASN A 868 -15.51 -16.09 53.88
C ASN A 868 -14.91 -15.04 52.91
N GLY A 869 -15.67 -14.58 51.91
CA GLY A 869 -15.30 -13.46 51.06
C GLY A 869 -15.75 -12.12 51.67
N VAL A 870 -14.89 -11.11 51.61
CA VAL A 870 -15.09 -9.80 52.24
C VAL A 870 -15.06 -8.70 51.18
N ALA A 871 -16.05 -7.81 51.17
CA ALA A 871 -16.00 -6.60 50.35
C ALA A 871 -15.35 -5.44 51.12
N VAL A 872 -15.79 -5.19 52.35
CA VAL A 872 -15.23 -4.14 53.21
C VAL A 872 -14.75 -4.75 54.52
N TYR A 873 -13.46 -4.57 54.82
CA TYR A 873 -12.88 -4.90 56.11
C TYR A 873 -12.64 -3.63 56.91
N ASN A 874 -13.38 -3.46 58.01
CA ASN A 874 -13.38 -2.25 58.82
C ASN A 874 -12.72 -2.46 60.18
N GLN A 875 -11.68 -1.67 60.44
CA GLN A 875 -11.03 -1.48 61.75
C GLN A 875 -11.17 -0.04 62.28
N GLY A 876 -11.69 0.88 61.47
CA GLY A 876 -11.92 2.30 61.79
C GLY A 876 -13.41 2.65 61.88
N LYS A 877 -13.79 3.84 61.40
CA LYS A 877 -15.18 4.29 61.29
C LYS A 877 -15.70 4.03 59.87
N CYS A 878 -16.81 3.32 59.71
CA CYS A 878 -17.45 3.06 58.42
C CYS A 878 -18.92 3.48 58.47
N THR A 879 -19.39 4.21 57.46
CA THR A 879 -20.81 4.60 57.31
C THR A 879 -21.30 4.17 55.93
N VAL A 880 -22.32 3.31 55.90
CA VAL A 880 -22.97 2.82 54.69
C VAL A 880 -24.35 3.45 54.58
N ASN A 881 -24.48 4.45 53.70
CA ASN A 881 -25.72 5.15 53.43
C ASN A 881 -26.54 4.45 52.32
N SER A 882 -25.87 3.87 51.33
CA SER A 882 -26.45 3.16 50.19
C SER A 882 -25.40 2.26 49.51
N GLY A 883 -25.76 1.61 48.41
CA GLY A 883 -24.91 0.71 47.62
C GLY A 883 -25.37 -0.74 47.66
N VAL A 884 -24.80 -1.57 46.79
CA VAL A 884 -25.03 -3.02 46.74
C VAL A 884 -23.71 -3.73 46.99
N PHE A 885 -23.66 -4.58 48.00
CA PHE A 885 -22.48 -5.34 48.37
C PHE A 885 -22.80 -6.82 48.23
N ASP A 886 -21.92 -7.55 47.54
CA ASP A 886 -22.10 -8.96 47.26
C ASP A 886 -20.77 -9.69 47.36
N ALA A 887 -20.59 -10.49 48.40
CA ALA A 887 -19.41 -11.31 48.61
C ALA A 887 -19.80 -12.66 49.23
N PRO A 888 -19.02 -13.73 48.97
CA PRO A 888 -19.31 -15.07 49.46
C PRO A 888 -18.93 -15.23 50.94
N GLY A 889 -19.63 -14.57 51.87
CA GLY A 889 -19.37 -14.67 53.31
C GLY A 889 -19.62 -13.35 54.05
N PHE A 890 -18.65 -12.92 54.87
CA PHE A 890 -18.66 -11.67 55.65
C PHE A 890 -18.44 -10.44 54.76
N THR A 891 -19.39 -10.18 53.87
CA THR A 891 -19.37 -9.07 52.90
C THR A 891 -18.96 -7.75 53.53
N LEU A 892 -19.51 -7.43 54.69
CA LEU A 892 -19.05 -6.33 55.53
C LEU A 892 -18.54 -6.89 56.86
N MET A 893 -17.24 -6.71 57.12
CA MET A 893 -16.56 -7.25 58.29
C MET A 893 -16.11 -6.10 59.21
N ASN A 894 -16.69 -6.02 60.41
CA ASN A 894 -16.41 -4.99 61.40
C ASN A 894 -15.71 -5.59 62.63
N THR A 895 -14.43 -5.30 62.83
CA THR A 895 -13.61 -6.00 63.84
C THR A 895 -12.74 -5.07 64.67
N GLY A 896 -12.28 -5.57 65.82
CA GLY A 896 -11.35 -4.82 66.68
C GLY A 896 -12.04 -3.65 67.40
N ASN A 897 -11.54 -2.43 67.20
CA ASN A 897 -12.08 -1.19 67.79
C ASN A 897 -12.99 -0.42 66.82
N ALA A 898 -13.48 -1.09 65.78
CA ALA A 898 -14.20 -0.46 64.68
C ALA A 898 -15.62 0.01 65.05
N ASP A 899 -16.08 1.06 64.38
CA ASP A 899 -17.45 1.58 64.45
C ASP A 899 -18.07 1.56 63.05
N MET A 900 -19.13 0.78 62.85
CA MET A 900 -19.85 0.70 61.59
C MET A 900 -21.30 1.13 61.77
N THR A 901 -21.78 2.03 60.91
CA THR A 901 -23.18 2.45 60.83
C THR A 901 -23.75 2.12 59.46
N VAL A 902 -24.85 1.40 59.40
CA VAL A 902 -25.59 1.06 58.17
C VAL A 902 -26.98 1.69 58.24
N THR A 903 -27.23 2.65 57.35
CA THR A 903 -28.53 3.34 57.28
C THR A 903 -29.33 2.98 56.02
N GLY A 904 -28.70 2.33 55.03
CA GLY A 904 -29.32 1.94 53.76
C GLY A 904 -28.42 1.04 52.92
N GLY A 905 -28.88 0.67 51.72
CA GLY A 905 -28.18 -0.23 50.79
C GLY A 905 -28.56 -1.70 50.95
N THR A 906 -27.96 -2.56 50.13
CA THR A 906 -28.19 -4.02 50.10
C THR A 906 -26.90 -4.76 50.37
N VAL A 907 -26.86 -5.67 51.34
CA VAL A 907 -25.68 -6.44 51.76
C VAL A 907 -26.01 -7.93 51.65
N LYS A 908 -25.40 -8.61 50.67
CA LYS A 908 -25.68 -10.01 50.32
C LYS A 908 -24.51 -10.93 50.66
N CYS A 909 -24.80 -12.21 50.86
CA CYS A 909 -23.82 -13.25 51.19
C CYS A 909 -23.42 -14.12 49.97
N GLY A 910 -23.41 -13.57 48.75
CA GLY A 910 -22.87 -14.27 47.57
C GLY A 910 -23.57 -15.60 47.23
N GLY A 911 -24.83 -15.76 47.64
CA GLY A 911 -25.58 -17.01 47.50
C GLY A 911 -25.15 -18.15 48.43
N ILE A 912 -24.23 -17.90 49.38
CA ILE A 912 -23.86 -18.89 50.40
C ILE A 912 -24.99 -18.98 51.43
N LYS A 913 -25.77 -20.06 51.34
CA LYS A 913 -26.88 -20.38 52.25
C LYS A 913 -26.45 -20.63 53.71
N THR A 914 -25.15 -20.61 53.97
CA THR A 914 -24.54 -20.90 55.26
C THR A 914 -23.77 -19.73 55.89
N GLY A 915 -23.73 -18.56 55.23
CA GLY A 915 -22.92 -17.42 55.66
C GLY A 915 -23.74 -16.29 56.31
N TYR A 916 -23.03 -15.28 56.80
CA TYR A 916 -23.59 -14.04 57.34
C TYR A 916 -22.97 -12.87 56.58
N ALA A 917 -23.77 -12.02 55.94
CA ALA A 917 -23.23 -10.95 55.10
C ALA A 917 -22.62 -9.81 55.91
N LEU A 918 -23.06 -9.59 57.15
CA LEU A 918 -22.56 -8.53 58.02
C LEU A 918 -22.09 -9.11 59.37
N MET A 919 -20.82 -8.87 59.73
CA MET A 919 -20.24 -9.33 60.99
C MET A 919 -19.75 -8.17 61.87
N ALA A 920 -20.04 -8.24 63.17
CA ALA A 920 -19.40 -7.46 64.21
C ALA A 920 -18.69 -8.38 65.21
N ALA A 921 -17.37 -8.20 65.39
CA ALA A 921 -16.56 -9.08 66.23
C ALA A 921 -15.55 -8.32 67.11
N GLY A 922 -15.59 -8.59 68.41
CA GLY A 922 -14.66 -8.04 69.42
C GLY A 922 -15.32 -7.03 70.36
N SER A 923 -14.86 -6.96 71.61
CA SER A 923 -15.54 -6.25 72.70
C SER A 923 -15.62 -4.73 72.54
N ALA A 924 -14.77 -4.16 71.69
CA ALA A 924 -14.76 -2.73 71.36
C ALA A 924 -15.45 -2.41 70.02
N ALA A 925 -15.81 -3.42 69.22
CA ALA A 925 -16.48 -3.22 67.94
C ALA A 925 -17.92 -2.77 68.16
N LYS A 926 -18.34 -1.72 67.44
CA LYS A 926 -19.70 -1.17 67.44
C LYS A 926 -20.32 -1.32 66.06
N LEU A 927 -21.56 -1.79 66.02
CA LEU A 927 -22.37 -1.85 64.81
C LEU A 927 -23.74 -1.23 65.09
N THR A 928 -24.11 -0.22 64.29
CA THR A 928 -25.45 0.38 64.31
C THR A 928 -26.13 0.12 62.98
N VAL A 929 -27.34 -0.44 63.00
CA VAL A 929 -28.16 -0.70 61.82
C VAL A 929 -29.50 -0.01 61.99
N SER A 930 -29.78 0.99 61.16
CA SER A 930 -31.04 1.75 61.18
C SER A 930 -31.84 1.61 59.88
N GLY A 931 -31.30 0.95 58.86
CA GLY A 931 -31.94 0.76 57.56
C GLY A 931 -31.16 -0.20 56.66
N GLY A 932 -31.63 -0.41 55.43
CA GLY A 932 -31.02 -1.30 54.42
C GLY A 932 -31.58 -2.72 54.40
N ASP A 933 -31.18 -3.51 53.42
CA ASP A 933 -31.55 -4.92 53.20
C ASP A 933 -30.31 -5.80 53.40
N ILE A 934 -30.25 -6.56 54.50
CA ILE A 934 -29.05 -7.23 54.99
C ILE A 934 -29.30 -8.74 55.10
N GLU A 935 -28.51 -9.53 54.37
CA GLU A 935 -28.54 -10.99 54.39
C GLU A 935 -27.74 -11.56 55.58
N ALA A 936 -28.40 -11.55 56.73
CA ALA A 936 -27.97 -12.10 58.01
C ALA A 936 -26.80 -11.36 58.70
N ILE A 937 -26.90 -11.26 60.03
CA ILE A 937 -25.93 -10.57 60.89
C ILE A 937 -25.32 -11.57 61.89
N GLN A 938 -23.99 -11.47 62.07
CA GLN A 938 -23.26 -12.17 63.12
C GLN A 938 -22.67 -11.19 64.14
N SER A 939 -23.04 -11.35 65.42
CA SER A 939 -22.57 -10.55 66.56
C SER A 939 -21.80 -11.45 67.53
N ILE A 940 -20.48 -11.25 67.66
CA ILE A 940 -19.62 -12.15 68.44
C ILE A 940 -18.55 -11.41 69.26
N GLY A 941 -18.00 -12.10 70.26
CA GLY A 941 -16.78 -11.65 70.97
C GLY A 941 -16.93 -10.36 71.78
N GLY A 942 -18.13 -10.04 72.26
CA GLY A 942 -18.42 -8.86 73.08
C GLY A 942 -18.87 -7.61 72.30
N ALA A 943 -19.01 -7.69 70.97
CA ALA A 943 -19.40 -6.57 70.11
C ALA A 943 -20.70 -5.91 70.56
N GLN A 944 -20.77 -4.58 70.43
CA GLN A 944 -21.95 -3.76 70.75
C GLN A 944 -22.76 -3.55 69.47
N VAL A 945 -23.91 -4.21 69.35
CA VAL A 945 -24.75 -4.14 68.15
C VAL A 945 -26.08 -3.48 68.48
N ASN A 946 -26.46 -2.42 67.75
CA ASN A 946 -27.73 -1.73 67.91
C ASN A 946 -28.50 -1.79 66.59
N ILE A 947 -29.69 -2.39 66.60
CA ILE A 947 -30.55 -2.52 65.42
C ILE A 947 -31.86 -1.78 65.70
N SER A 948 -32.11 -0.70 64.97
CA SER A 948 -33.32 0.13 65.12
C SER A 948 -34.21 0.15 63.87
N GLY A 949 -33.76 -0.43 62.76
CA GLY A 949 -34.50 -0.44 61.48
C GLY A 949 -33.82 -1.31 60.41
N GLY A 950 -34.38 -1.31 59.20
CA GLY A 950 -33.93 -2.14 58.08
C GLY A 950 -34.52 -3.55 58.05
N SER A 951 -34.20 -4.31 57.01
CA SER A 951 -34.60 -5.69 56.80
C SER A 951 -33.41 -6.62 56.97
N VAL A 952 -33.43 -7.47 57.98
CA VAL A 952 -32.42 -8.49 58.25
C VAL A 952 -33.01 -9.85 57.95
N TYR A 953 -32.54 -10.50 56.89
CA TYR A 953 -33.13 -11.75 56.41
C TYR A 953 -32.06 -12.81 56.18
N CYS A 954 -32.47 -14.07 56.10
CA CYS A 954 -31.61 -15.17 55.67
C CYS A 954 -32.32 -15.93 54.55
N GLU A 955 -31.70 -16.12 53.39
CA GLU A 955 -32.23 -17.00 52.32
C GLU A 955 -31.81 -18.48 52.50
N GLY A 956 -30.93 -18.73 53.47
CA GLY A 956 -30.31 -20.01 53.74
C GLY A 956 -30.96 -20.84 54.83
N VAL A 957 -30.15 -21.67 55.50
CA VAL A 957 -30.61 -22.61 56.55
C VAL A 957 -30.32 -22.12 57.98
N TYR A 958 -29.95 -20.85 58.15
CA TYR A 958 -29.58 -20.25 59.44
C TYR A 958 -30.52 -19.13 59.86
N TYR A 959 -30.04 -18.24 60.72
CA TYR A 959 -30.78 -17.22 61.44
C TYR A 959 -30.57 -15.86 60.76
N ALA A 960 -31.56 -14.98 60.86
CA ALA A 960 -31.38 -13.58 60.47
C ALA A 960 -30.33 -12.89 61.35
N LEU A 961 -30.27 -13.25 62.63
CA LEU A 961 -29.24 -12.79 63.56
C LEU A 961 -28.68 -13.95 64.39
N TYR A 962 -27.37 -14.11 64.36
CA TYR A 962 -26.63 -14.98 65.27
C TYR A 962 -25.85 -14.14 66.28
N ASN A 963 -26.11 -14.36 67.57
CA ASN A 963 -25.42 -13.72 68.68
C ASN A 963 -24.59 -14.75 69.47
N GLY A 964 -23.27 -14.73 69.30
CA GLY A 964 -22.32 -15.61 69.98
C GLY A 964 -21.34 -14.83 70.85
N GLY A 965 -21.82 -14.33 71.98
CA GLY A 965 -21.03 -13.57 72.95
C GLY A 965 -21.08 -12.06 72.72
N GLY A 966 -21.86 -11.57 71.75
CA GLY A 966 -22.13 -10.14 71.54
C GLY A 966 -23.16 -9.56 72.52
N ASN A 967 -23.25 -8.24 72.55
CA ASN A 967 -24.23 -7.44 73.29
C ASN A 967 -25.11 -6.70 72.27
N THR A 968 -26.27 -7.26 71.95
CA THR A 968 -27.15 -6.77 70.89
C THR A 968 -28.42 -6.15 71.46
N SER A 969 -28.74 -4.93 71.05
CA SER A 969 -30.01 -4.24 71.34
C SER A 969 -30.82 -4.09 70.06
N ILE A 970 -32.10 -4.47 70.10
CA ILE A 970 -33.03 -4.43 68.97
C ILE A 970 -34.24 -3.59 69.37
N SER A 971 -34.42 -2.44 68.74
CA SER A 971 -35.56 -1.54 68.98
C SER A 971 -36.48 -1.39 67.76
N GLY A 972 -36.12 -2.01 66.62
CA GLY A 972 -36.88 -1.94 65.36
C GLY A 972 -36.27 -2.80 64.25
N GLY A 973 -36.88 -2.76 63.05
CA GLY A 973 -36.46 -3.56 61.88
C GLY A 973 -37.32 -4.79 61.62
N TYR A 974 -37.07 -5.46 60.50
CA TYR A 974 -37.78 -6.64 60.02
C TYR A 974 -36.85 -7.84 59.99
N PHE A 975 -37.20 -8.93 60.68
CA PHE A 975 -36.37 -10.12 60.80
C PHE A 975 -37.06 -11.32 60.17
N TYR A 976 -36.40 -11.98 59.20
CA TYR A 976 -36.95 -13.14 58.48
C TYR A 976 -35.95 -14.30 58.35
N SER A 977 -36.39 -15.53 58.61
CA SER A 977 -35.65 -16.75 58.27
C SER A 977 -36.62 -17.88 57.86
N PRO A 978 -36.34 -18.62 56.77
CA PRO A 978 -37.19 -19.70 56.30
C PRO A 978 -37.19 -20.92 57.24
N THR A 979 -36.21 -21.00 58.17
CA THR A 979 -36.14 -22.11 59.15
C THR A 979 -37.07 -21.92 60.34
N GLY A 980 -37.77 -20.79 60.43
CA GLY A 980 -38.62 -20.46 61.58
C GLY A 980 -37.84 -20.18 62.86
N LYS A 981 -36.55 -19.81 62.73
CA LYS A 981 -35.73 -19.26 63.80
C LYS A 981 -35.08 -17.95 63.36
N ASN A 982 -35.66 -16.82 63.72
CA ASN A 982 -35.17 -15.48 63.36
C ASN A 982 -33.86 -15.13 64.08
N ILE A 983 -33.83 -15.35 65.40
CA ILE A 983 -32.67 -15.00 66.24
C ILE A 983 -32.16 -16.25 66.95
N TYR A 984 -30.84 -16.43 66.94
CA TYR A 984 -30.16 -17.43 67.74
C TYR A 984 -29.15 -16.79 68.68
N VAL A 985 -29.28 -17.07 69.97
CA VAL A 985 -28.35 -16.61 71.01
C VAL A 985 -27.58 -17.82 71.54
N ALA A 986 -26.30 -17.90 71.18
CA ALA A 986 -25.39 -18.91 71.70
C ALA A 986 -24.84 -18.51 73.08
N SER A 987 -24.50 -17.23 73.23
CA SER A 987 -23.99 -16.61 74.46
C SER A 987 -24.06 -15.08 74.33
N GLY A 988 -23.74 -14.33 75.40
CA GLY A 988 -23.83 -12.86 75.42
C GLY A 988 -25.23 -12.36 75.80
N THR A 989 -25.55 -11.11 75.43
CA THR A 989 -26.84 -10.48 75.73
C THR A 989 -27.57 -10.05 74.46
N VAL A 990 -28.88 -10.28 74.42
CA VAL A 990 -29.78 -9.73 73.39
C VAL A 990 -30.99 -9.11 74.10
N LYS A 991 -31.27 -7.83 73.82
CA LYS A 991 -32.40 -7.08 74.36
C LYS A 991 -33.30 -6.62 73.23
N THR A 992 -34.54 -7.11 73.18
CA THR A 992 -35.50 -6.70 72.15
C THR A 992 -36.62 -5.88 72.78
N THR A 993 -36.78 -4.65 72.32
CA THR A 993 -37.82 -3.67 72.72
C THR A 993 -38.72 -3.25 71.55
N GLY A 994 -38.43 -3.71 70.33
CA GLY A 994 -39.24 -3.44 69.14
C GLY A 994 -38.82 -4.28 67.94
N GLY A 995 -39.54 -4.15 66.83
CA GLY A 995 -39.27 -4.86 65.56
C GLY A 995 -40.37 -5.85 65.14
N TYR A 996 -40.25 -6.34 63.91
CA TYR A 996 -41.16 -7.25 63.23
C TYR A 996 -40.47 -8.60 62.95
N PHE A 997 -41.13 -9.71 63.23
CA PHE A 997 -40.55 -11.05 63.20
C PHE A 997 -41.47 -12.06 62.52
N SER A 998 -40.89 -13.02 61.79
CA SER A 998 -41.64 -14.17 61.27
C SER A 998 -41.98 -15.22 62.34
N ASP A 999 -41.26 -15.22 63.47
CA ASP A 999 -41.43 -16.12 64.62
C ASP A 999 -41.37 -15.40 65.99
N LYS A 1000 -41.42 -16.17 67.09
CA LYS A 1000 -41.27 -15.67 68.48
C LYS A 1000 -39.91 -16.01 69.11
N SER A 1001 -38.84 -16.11 68.31
CA SER A 1001 -37.50 -16.54 68.78
C SER A 1001 -36.66 -15.43 69.42
N ALA A 1002 -37.02 -14.16 69.23
CA ALA A 1002 -36.29 -13.03 69.80
C ALA A 1002 -36.41 -12.95 71.33
N PRO A 1003 -35.29 -12.84 72.08
CA PRO A 1003 -35.34 -12.57 73.52
C PRO A 1003 -35.85 -11.15 73.81
N LEU A 1004 -36.87 -11.02 74.66
CA LEU A 1004 -37.49 -9.75 74.99
C LEU A 1004 -36.89 -9.12 76.25
N GLU A 1005 -36.81 -7.79 76.28
CA GLU A 1005 -36.54 -7.07 77.53
C GLU A 1005 -37.79 -7.08 78.44
N SER A 1006 -37.58 -6.94 79.76
CA SER A 1006 -38.69 -6.89 80.71
C SER A 1006 -39.64 -5.73 80.39
N GLY A 1007 -40.95 -6.00 80.37
CA GLY A 1007 -41.98 -5.02 80.00
C GLY A 1007 -42.34 -4.99 78.51
N TYR A 1008 -41.96 -6.01 77.73
CA TYR A 1008 -42.28 -6.14 76.31
C TYR A 1008 -42.86 -7.52 75.97
N LYS A 1009 -43.77 -7.57 74.98
CA LYS A 1009 -44.45 -8.80 74.51
C LYS A 1009 -44.53 -8.87 72.99
N PHE A 1010 -44.73 -10.08 72.45
CA PHE A 1010 -45.12 -10.28 71.05
C PHE A 1010 -46.63 -10.02 70.86
N GLN A 1011 -46.96 -9.17 69.90
CA GLN A 1011 -48.30 -8.95 69.38
C GLN A 1011 -48.43 -9.64 68.02
N ASP A 1012 -49.48 -10.45 67.84
CA ASP A 1012 -49.76 -11.09 66.56
C ASP A 1012 -50.23 -10.03 65.54
N ILE A 1013 -49.65 -10.08 64.34
CA ILE A 1013 -49.91 -9.16 63.23
C ILE A 1013 -49.88 -9.93 61.90
N SER A 1014 -50.18 -9.27 60.79
CA SER A 1014 -49.95 -9.80 59.45
C SER A 1014 -49.43 -8.68 58.56
N VAL A 1015 -48.11 -8.64 58.37
CA VAL A 1015 -47.41 -7.62 57.57
C VAL A 1015 -46.52 -8.33 56.56
N THR A 1016 -46.56 -7.88 55.30
CA THR A 1016 -45.63 -8.32 54.26
C THR A 1016 -44.70 -7.18 53.92
N GLU A 1017 -43.39 -7.39 54.04
CA GLU A 1017 -42.36 -6.40 53.70
C GLU A 1017 -41.23 -7.11 52.94
N ASN A 1018 -40.71 -6.51 51.86
CA ASN A 1018 -39.65 -7.10 51.02
C ASN A 1018 -39.93 -8.55 50.58
N GLY A 1019 -41.19 -8.86 50.28
CA GLY A 1019 -41.63 -10.19 49.83
C GLY A 1019 -41.73 -11.26 50.92
N ASN A 1020 -41.43 -10.92 52.18
CA ASN A 1020 -41.47 -11.84 53.31
C ASN A 1020 -42.65 -11.54 54.23
N GLN A 1021 -43.23 -12.59 54.82
CA GLN A 1021 -44.35 -12.49 55.76
C GLN A 1021 -43.86 -12.42 57.21
N TYR A 1022 -44.35 -11.43 57.96
CA TYR A 1022 -44.08 -11.22 59.38
C TYR A 1022 -45.38 -11.36 60.18
N ASN A 1023 -45.31 -12.20 61.21
CA ASN A 1023 -46.49 -12.62 61.98
C ASN A 1023 -46.52 -11.98 63.37
N TYR A 1024 -45.42 -11.36 63.81
CA TYR A 1024 -45.29 -10.84 65.16
C TYR A 1024 -44.57 -9.48 65.18
N GLN A 1025 -45.05 -8.57 66.03
CA GLN A 1025 -44.39 -7.31 66.36
C GLN A 1025 -44.09 -7.29 67.87
N VAL A 1026 -42.93 -6.75 68.25
CA VAL A 1026 -42.61 -6.51 69.67
C VAL A 1026 -43.11 -5.12 70.08
N VAL A 1027 -43.90 -5.07 71.16
CA VAL A 1027 -44.48 -3.85 71.73
C VAL A 1027 -44.31 -3.83 73.24
N SER A 1028 -44.34 -2.65 73.86
CA SER A 1028 -44.40 -2.54 75.32
C SER A 1028 -45.68 -3.19 75.86
N GLU A 1029 -45.58 -3.84 77.02
CA GLU A 1029 -46.67 -4.58 77.67
C GLU A 1029 -47.93 -3.77 77.94
#